data_AF-A0A972UPB3-F1
#
_entry.id   AF-A0A972UPB3-F1
#
_cell.length_a   1.000
_cell.length_b   1.000
_cell.length_c   1.000
_cell.angle_alpha   90.00
_cell.angle_beta   90.00
_cell.angle_gamma   90.00
#
_symmetry.space_group_name_H-M   'P 1'
#
loop_
_entity.id
_entity.type
_entity.pdbx_description
1 polymer ?
#
loop_
_entity_poly.entity_id
_entity_poly.type
_entity_poly.pdbx_seq_one_letter_code
_entity_poly.pdbx_strand_id
1 'polypeptide(L)'
;MTFSKSNGRSTVHRSVHLDTIGLKKFDAKGQVVGERLFVGLYTSGVYHQSVHEIPVLRRKVDSVISATNFAPTGHSGKALLHILETLPRDDLFQFGDSELFDTAMGILGLQERQRVALFVRSDPFGRFVSCLIFMPRERYTTQMRGLMQRIIEDGFGGRVTVFYVQVSDSTLARLQFIVKTTPGESIPESRATIEHKLAMAGRDWRDDLSHALTARHGEARGLDLFRTFADAFTVFYCECHDAEIAIDDIEKISGVLAGENVAMDLYQPENATTADEIGFKVYYPTQLPLSDVLPVLENIGLRVIGEVAHRIEPAGLESSVWVHDFRMVTRDSSPVDLPNVKQNFEDLFAAVWRGSIENDGFNRLVIRAGLRPRQIVVLRAYCKYMLQAAIPFSQAYMEETLANNPSITRSLIDLFGILFDPSDDDKRDSRAARMCSRIESALETVENLDEDRILRRYLNIVQSTLRTNFYQSAEDGGPKPYVSFKLDSAAIDELPLPRPMVEIFVHSSRVEGLHLRGGKIARGGIRWSDRREDFRTEILGLMKAQMTKNAVIVPVGAKGGFVLKRPPPAGDREALLEEGIACYRILMSGMLDITDNLKPGKLIYPTDVVRRDDDDPYLVVAADKGTATFSDIANGIARDYDFWLDDAFASGGSVGYDHKKMGITARGAWESVKRHFREIGVDIQTTDFTCVGVGDMSGDGMLLSKHIKLLGAFNHLHIFVDPDPDPAKTFLERKRLFDMPRSSWSDYNAKLISKGGGIFERKAKT
;
A
#
# COMPACT_ATOMS: atom_id res chain seq x y z
N MET A 1 -9.38 68.45 -30.88
CA MET A 1 -8.21 68.40 -29.98
C MET A 1 -8.07 66.96 -29.51
N THR A 2 -6.88 66.40 -29.54
CA THR A 2 -6.62 64.99 -29.22
C THR A 2 -5.64 64.93 -28.06
N PHE A 3 -5.91 64.05 -27.09
CA PHE A 3 -4.98 63.75 -26.01
C PHE A 3 -4.46 62.32 -26.21
N SER A 4 -3.15 62.12 -26.06
CA SER A 4 -2.57 60.78 -26.08
C SER A 4 -1.25 60.75 -25.30
N LYS A 5 -0.67 59.56 -25.11
CA LYS A 5 0.69 59.41 -24.56
C LYS A 5 1.72 59.28 -25.69
N SER A 6 2.95 59.72 -25.46
CA SER A 6 4.08 59.55 -26.38
C SER A 6 4.84 58.25 -26.10
N ASN A 7 5.55 57.72 -27.10
CA ASN A 7 6.47 56.59 -26.92
C ASN A 7 7.71 56.95 -26.07
N GLY A 8 8.07 58.23 -26.01
CA GLY A 8 9.17 58.73 -25.20
C GLY A 8 8.78 58.92 -23.74
N ARG A 9 9.69 58.52 -22.84
CA ARG A 9 9.57 58.82 -21.40
C ARG A 9 10.25 60.15 -21.11
N SER A 10 9.70 60.90 -20.15
CA SER A 10 10.36 62.11 -19.66
C SER A 10 11.66 61.75 -18.95
N THR A 11 12.74 62.44 -19.30
CA THR A 11 14.03 62.39 -18.60
C THR A 11 14.10 63.40 -17.45
N VAL A 12 13.07 64.26 -17.30
CA VAL A 12 13.00 65.34 -16.32
C VAL A 12 11.78 65.15 -15.42
N HIS A 13 11.92 65.50 -14.14
CA HIS A 13 10.91 65.42 -13.06
C HIS A 13 10.47 64.00 -12.66
N ARG A 14 9.97 63.17 -13.58
CA ARG A 14 9.61 61.76 -13.31
C ARG A 14 9.64 60.91 -14.57
N SER A 15 10.08 59.65 -14.45
CA SER A 15 10.23 58.71 -15.57
C SER A 15 8.90 58.06 -16.00
N VAL A 16 8.04 58.85 -16.63
CA VAL A 16 6.73 58.42 -17.16
C VAL A 16 6.60 58.81 -18.64
N HIS A 17 5.67 58.16 -19.36
CA HIS A 17 5.38 58.54 -20.75
C HIS A 17 4.89 59.99 -20.83
N LEU A 18 5.45 60.75 -21.78
CA LEU A 18 5.08 62.15 -22.01
C LEU A 18 3.62 62.25 -22.47
N ASP A 19 2.91 63.25 -21.96
CA ASP A 19 1.59 63.66 -22.40
C ASP A 19 1.70 64.42 -23.73
N THR A 20 0.76 64.15 -24.63
CA THR A 20 0.68 64.83 -25.93
C THR A 20 -0.70 65.46 -26.13
N ILE A 21 -0.72 66.70 -26.59
CA ILE A 21 -1.93 67.44 -26.95
C ILE A 21 -1.82 67.84 -28.42
N GLY A 22 -2.65 67.22 -29.26
CA GLY A 22 -2.74 67.48 -30.69
C GLY A 22 -3.86 68.46 -31.02
N LEU A 23 -3.52 69.57 -31.68
CA LEU A 23 -4.46 70.53 -32.24
C LEU A 23 -4.40 70.49 -33.77
N LYS A 24 -5.40 69.87 -34.38
CA LYS A 24 -5.58 69.87 -35.84
C LYS A 24 -5.76 71.30 -36.34
N LYS A 25 -5.01 71.67 -37.39
CA LYS A 25 -5.15 72.91 -38.14
C LYS A 25 -6.05 72.63 -39.34
N PHE A 26 -7.10 73.43 -39.49
CA PHE A 26 -8.04 73.32 -40.59
C PHE A 26 -7.81 74.46 -41.58
N ASP A 27 -8.05 74.20 -42.87
CA ASP A 27 -8.16 75.25 -43.88
C ASP A 27 -9.56 75.90 -43.88
N ALA A 28 -9.78 76.87 -44.75
CA ALA A 28 -11.05 77.57 -44.89
C ALA A 28 -12.21 76.67 -45.38
N LYS A 29 -11.93 75.45 -45.84
CA LYS A 29 -12.92 74.45 -46.27
C LYS A 29 -13.18 73.38 -45.20
N GLY A 30 -12.56 73.51 -44.02
CA GLY A 30 -12.68 72.54 -42.93
C GLY A 30 -11.86 71.26 -43.13
N GLN A 31 -10.92 71.23 -44.08
CA GLN A 31 -10.00 70.11 -44.27
C GLN A 31 -8.76 70.26 -43.39
N VAL A 32 -8.26 69.14 -42.86
CA VAL A 32 -7.07 69.14 -41.99
C VAL A 32 -5.82 69.37 -42.84
N VAL A 33 -5.11 70.47 -42.59
CA VAL A 33 -3.88 70.86 -43.31
C VAL A 33 -2.61 70.80 -42.46
N GLY A 34 -2.73 70.35 -41.21
CA GLY A 34 -1.59 70.12 -40.32
C GLY A 34 -2.02 69.89 -38.88
N GLU A 35 -1.05 69.71 -37.98
CA GLU A 35 -1.28 69.54 -36.55
C GLU A 35 -0.22 70.30 -35.74
N ARG A 36 -0.63 70.95 -34.65
CA ARG A 36 0.28 71.45 -33.62
C ARG A 36 0.28 70.46 -32.46
N LEU A 37 1.44 69.88 -32.18
CA LEU A 37 1.61 68.90 -31.13
C LEU A 37 2.39 69.52 -29.96
N PHE A 38 1.77 69.54 -28.78
CA PHE A 38 2.44 69.90 -27.53
C PHE A 38 2.81 68.61 -26.81
N VAL A 39 4.06 68.51 -26.35
CA VAL A 39 4.58 67.32 -25.67
C VAL A 39 5.20 67.74 -24.34
N GLY A 40 4.79 67.11 -23.24
CA GLY A 40 5.28 67.47 -21.91
C GLY A 40 4.72 66.57 -20.81
N LEU A 41 4.78 67.02 -19.57
CA LEU A 41 4.11 66.38 -18.44
C LEU A 41 3.04 67.33 -17.90
N TYR A 42 1.89 66.79 -17.50
CA TYR A 42 0.94 67.56 -16.70
C TYR A 42 1.56 67.96 -15.36
N THR A 43 1.22 69.16 -14.88
CA THR A 43 1.58 69.63 -13.54
C THR A 43 0.80 68.86 -12.48
N SER A 44 1.27 68.87 -11.23
CA SER A 44 0.59 68.22 -10.10
C SER A 44 -0.86 68.69 -9.91
N GLY A 45 -1.16 69.94 -10.26
CA GLY A 45 -2.52 70.51 -10.19
C GLY A 45 -3.56 69.68 -10.94
N VAL A 46 -3.21 69.10 -12.10
CA VAL A 46 -4.11 68.25 -12.88
C VAL A 46 -4.55 66.99 -12.10
N TYR A 47 -3.69 66.48 -11.23
CA TYR A 47 -3.93 65.26 -10.46
C TYR A 47 -4.67 65.49 -9.14
N HIS A 48 -4.69 66.72 -8.63
CA HIS A 48 -5.25 67.06 -7.32
C HIS A 48 -6.47 67.98 -7.38
N GLN A 49 -6.70 68.69 -8.48
CA GLN A 49 -7.91 69.52 -8.66
C GLN A 49 -9.13 68.67 -8.99
N SER A 50 -10.32 69.19 -8.65
CA SER A 50 -11.58 68.60 -9.09
C SER A 50 -11.68 68.64 -10.61
N VAL A 51 -12.30 67.60 -11.19
CA VAL A 51 -12.55 67.51 -12.64
C VAL A 51 -13.37 68.70 -13.15
N HIS A 52 -14.19 69.32 -12.30
CA HIS A 52 -14.94 70.51 -12.64
C HIS A 52 -14.07 71.76 -12.76
N GLU A 53 -12.87 71.83 -12.19
CA GLU A 53 -12.00 73.00 -12.34
C GLU A 53 -11.26 72.98 -13.68
N ILE A 54 -11.09 71.80 -14.29
CA ILE A 54 -10.36 71.61 -15.55
C ILE A 54 -11.34 71.74 -16.72
N PRO A 55 -11.26 72.79 -17.57
CA PRO A 55 -12.32 73.11 -18.53
C PRO A 55 -12.69 72.00 -19.51
N VAL A 56 -11.70 71.19 -19.93
CA VAL A 56 -11.93 70.09 -20.86
C VAL A 56 -12.60 68.90 -20.17
N LEU A 57 -12.16 68.54 -18.96
CA LEU A 57 -12.74 67.45 -18.20
C LEU A 57 -14.14 67.81 -17.70
N ARG A 58 -14.35 69.05 -17.26
CA ARG A 58 -15.66 69.58 -16.88
C ARG A 58 -16.71 69.29 -17.95
N ARG A 59 -16.43 69.64 -19.21
CA ARG A 59 -17.38 69.38 -20.31
C ARG A 59 -17.68 67.90 -20.50
N LYS A 60 -16.68 67.02 -20.39
CA LYS A 60 -16.89 65.57 -20.50
C LYS A 60 -17.72 65.03 -19.35
N VAL A 61 -17.40 65.44 -18.12
CA VAL A 61 -18.12 65.04 -16.90
C VAL A 61 -19.55 65.55 -16.94
N ASP A 62 -19.78 66.82 -17.29
CA ASP A 62 -21.11 67.39 -17.43
C ASP A 62 -21.93 66.68 -18.52
N SER A 63 -21.30 66.29 -19.63
CA SER A 63 -21.92 65.50 -20.70
C SER A 63 -22.38 64.13 -20.20
N VAL A 64 -21.51 63.40 -19.49
CA VAL A 64 -21.84 62.09 -18.90
C VAL A 64 -22.95 62.20 -17.86
N ILE A 65 -22.89 63.20 -16.97
CA ILE A 65 -23.92 63.44 -15.96
C ILE A 65 -25.25 63.79 -16.62
N SER A 66 -25.25 64.67 -17.62
CA SER A 66 -26.47 65.07 -18.34
C SER A 66 -27.08 63.94 -19.17
N ALA A 67 -26.26 62.97 -19.61
CA ALA A 67 -26.74 61.76 -20.26
C ALA A 67 -27.41 60.77 -19.29
N THR A 68 -27.27 60.98 -17.96
CA THR A 68 -28.00 60.23 -16.95
C THR A 68 -29.24 61.00 -16.47
N ASN A 69 -30.34 60.29 -16.21
CA ASN A 69 -31.53 60.87 -15.56
C ASN A 69 -31.41 60.90 -14.03
N PHE A 70 -30.19 60.88 -13.48
CA PHE A 70 -29.98 60.88 -12.03
C PHE A 70 -30.14 62.28 -11.43
N ALA A 71 -30.83 62.36 -10.30
CA ALA A 71 -30.87 63.60 -9.52
C ALA A 71 -29.46 63.90 -8.97
N PRO A 72 -28.89 65.11 -9.18
CA PRO A 72 -27.53 65.46 -8.77
C PRO A 72 -27.25 65.28 -7.27
N THR A 73 -28.28 65.45 -6.43
CA THR A 73 -28.20 65.30 -4.98
C THR A 73 -28.58 63.89 -4.49
N GLY A 74 -29.06 63.02 -5.38
CA GLY A 74 -29.43 61.64 -5.08
C GLY A 74 -28.22 60.74 -4.86
N HIS A 75 -28.46 59.55 -4.28
CA HIS A 75 -27.40 58.59 -3.97
C HIS A 75 -26.58 58.19 -5.21
N SER A 76 -27.25 57.76 -6.30
CA SER A 76 -26.60 57.37 -7.55
C SER A 76 -25.90 58.53 -8.25
N GLY A 77 -26.43 59.76 -8.15
CA GLY A 77 -25.80 60.97 -8.70
C GLY A 77 -24.49 61.32 -8.00
N LYS A 78 -24.48 61.26 -6.65
CA LYS A 78 -23.26 61.47 -5.85
C LYS A 78 -22.21 60.38 -6.08
N ALA A 79 -22.65 59.12 -6.18
CA ALA A 79 -21.77 57.98 -6.46
C ALA A 79 -21.11 58.09 -7.84
N LEU A 80 -21.89 58.42 -8.88
CA LEU A 80 -21.37 58.63 -10.23
C LEU A 80 -20.36 59.78 -10.27
N LEU A 81 -20.66 60.90 -9.59
CA LEU A 81 -19.75 62.02 -9.48
C LEU A 81 -18.44 61.62 -8.82
N HIS A 82 -18.49 60.86 -7.72
CA HIS A 82 -17.30 60.36 -7.05
C HIS A 82 -16.46 59.41 -7.94
N ILE A 83 -17.12 58.56 -8.73
CA ILE A 83 -16.43 57.71 -9.72
C ILE A 83 -15.69 58.58 -10.74
N LEU A 84 -16.35 59.57 -11.33
CA LEU A 84 -15.75 60.48 -12.31
C LEU A 84 -14.61 61.31 -11.71
N GLU A 85 -14.71 61.69 -10.44
CA GLU A 85 -13.62 62.39 -9.74
C GLU A 85 -12.40 61.52 -9.46
N THR A 86 -12.59 60.22 -9.20
CA THR A 86 -11.53 59.29 -8.79
C THR A 86 -10.93 58.48 -9.93
N LEU A 87 -11.52 58.48 -11.12
CA LEU A 87 -10.94 57.84 -12.32
C LEU A 87 -9.54 58.41 -12.65
N PRO A 88 -8.62 57.58 -13.16
CA PRO A 88 -7.27 58.04 -13.51
C PRO A 88 -7.34 59.23 -14.49
N ARG A 89 -6.70 60.34 -14.11
CA ARG A 89 -6.74 61.60 -14.89
C ARG A 89 -6.29 61.40 -16.32
N ASP A 90 -5.22 60.64 -16.52
CA ASP A 90 -4.67 60.35 -17.84
C ASP A 90 -5.68 59.62 -18.75
N ASP A 91 -6.51 58.73 -18.19
CA ASP A 91 -7.57 58.05 -18.93
C ASP A 91 -8.77 58.97 -19.19
N LEU A 92 -9.19 59.79 -18.21
CA LEU A 92 -10.27 60.79 -18.38
C LEU A 92 -10.02 61.74 -19.56
N PHE A 93 -8.78 62.20 -19.75
CA PHE A 93 -8.43 63.02 -20.92
C PHE A 93 -8.57 62.27 -22.25
N GLN A 94 -8.29 60.96 -22.25
CA GLN A 94 -8.21 60.13 -23.46
C GLN A 94 -9.53 59.45 -23.83
N PHE A 95 -10.42 59.17 -22.89
CA PHE A 95 -11.72 58.57 -23.17
C PHE A 95 -12.55 59.39 -24.16
N GLY A 96 -13.24 58.73 -25.09
CA GLY A 96 -14.38 59.33 -25.77
C GLY A 96 -15.57 59.53 -24.81
N ASP A 97 -16.51 60.40 -25.18
CA ASP A 97 -17.67 60.71 -24.31
C ASP A 97 -18.55 59.47 -24.05
N SER A 98 -18.76 58.62 -25.06
CA SER A 98 -19.52 57.36 -24.92
C SER A 98 -18.76 56.30 -24.12
N GLU A 99 -17.46 56.13 -24.37
CA GLU A 99 -16.62 55.18 -23.63
C GLU A 99 -16.53 55.54 -22.14
N LEU A 100 -16.46 56.83 -21.84
CA LEU A 100 -16.46 57.33 -20.46
C LEU A 100 -17.80 57.04 -19.78
N PHE A 101 -18.92 57.25 -20.48
CA PHE A 101 -20.26 56.95 -19.97
C PHE A 101 -20.40 55.44 -19.64
N ASP A 102 -20.07 54.56 -20.58
CA ASP A 102 -20.18 53.10 -20.39
C ASP A 102 -19.28 52.60 -19.25
N THR A 103 -18.06 53.13 -19.16
CA THR A 103 -17.13 52.79 -18.08
C THR A 103 -17.65 53.27 -16.73
N ALA A 104 -18.11 54.52 -16.63
CA ALA A 104 -18.60 55.09 -15.38
C ALA A 104 -19.87 54.37 -14.88
N MET A 105 -20.81 54.06 -15.78
CA MET A 105 -22.03 53.31 -15.46
C MET A 105 -21.73 51.86 -15.09
N GLY A 106 -20.79 51.22 -15.77
CA GLY A 106 -20.34 49.88 -15.41
C GLY A 106 -19.70 49.83 -14.03
N ILE A 107 -18.89 50.82 -13.66
CA ILE A 107 -18.31 50.93 -12.30
C ILE A 107 -19.40 51.18 -11.26
N LEU A 108 -20.38 52.04 -11.56
CA LEU A 108 -21.51 52.31 -10.67
C LEU A 108 -22.29 51.03 -10.36
N GLY A 109 -22.53 50.17 -11.36
CA GLY A 109 -23.19 48.87 -11.17
C GLY A 109 -22.42 47.90 -10.26
N LEU A 110 -21.11 48.05 -10.12
CA LEU A 110 -20.31 47.21 -9.20
C LEU A 110 -20.51 47.55 -7.73
N GLN A 111 -21.03 48.75 -7.42
CA GLN A 111 -21.40 49.10 -6.05
C GLN A 111 -22.62 48.29 -5.58
N GLU A 112 -23.53 47.93 -6.50
CA GLU A 112 -24.68 47.07 -6.22
C GLU A 112 -24.32 45.58 -6.29
N ARG A 113 -23.42 45.19 -7.20
CA ARG A 113 -22.98 43.81 -7.41
C ARG A 113 -21.47 43.71 -7.41
N GLN A 114 -20.90 43.32 -6.26
CA GLN A 114 -19.47 43.14 -6.10
C GLN A 114 -18.99 41.94 -6.91
N ARG A 115 -18.21 42.19 -7.96
CA ARG A 115 -17.58 41.15 -8.80
C ARG A 115 -16.29 41.66 -9.40
N VAL A 116 -15.47 40.75 -9.91
CA VAL A 116 -14.35 41.12 -10.76
C VAL A 116 -14.89 41.67 -12.08
N ALA A 117 -14.39 42.84 -12.50
CA ALA A 117 -14.78 43.47 -13.75
C ALA A 117 -13.60 44.18 -14.39
N LEU A 118 -13.53 44.10 -15.72
CA LEU A 118 -12.47 44.68 -16.53
C LEU A 118 -13.04 45.80 -17.41
N PHE A 119 -12.46 47.00 -17.30
CA PHE A 119 -12.70 48.14 -18.19
C PHE A 119 -11.43 48.42 -18.97
N VAL A 120 -11.57 48.58 -20.29
CA VAL A 120 -10.44 48.66 -21.21
C VAL A 120 -10.52 49.96 -22.00
N ARG A 121 -9.41 50.68 -22.08
CA ARG A 121 -9.25 51.83 -22.96
C ARG A 121 -8.04 51.64 -23.86
N SER A 122 -8.27 51.63 -25.16
CA SER A 122 -7.21 51.51 -26.16
C SER A 122 -6.64 52.89 -26.53
N ASP A 123 -5.32 53.01 -26.68
CA ASP A 123 -4.69 54.16 -27.32
C ASP A 123 -5.12 54.23 -28.80
N PRO A 124 -5.48 55.41 -29.34
CA PRO A 124 -5.89 55.56 -30.74
C PRO A 124 -4.86 55.09 -31.79
N PHE A 125 -3.59 54.96 -31.40
CA PHE A 125 -2.52 54.48 -32.26
C PHE A 125 -2.09 53.02 -31.96
N GLY A 126 -2.83 52.31 -31.11
CA GLY A 126 -2.60 50.89 -30.80
C GLY A 126 -1.32 50.60 -30.01
N ARG A 127 -0.72 51.60 -29.36
CA ARG A 127 0.58 51.48 -28.67
C ARG A 127 0.46 50.97 -27.24
N PHE A 128 -0.64 51.33 -26.57
CA PHE A 128 -0.89 50.96 -25.20
C PHE A 128 -2.38 50.69 -24.97
N VAL A 129 -2.66 49.84 -24.00
CA VAL A 129 -4.01 49.56 -23.51
C VAL A 129 -4.01 49.79 -22.00
N SER A 130 -4.92 50.65 -21.53
CA SER A 130 -5.18 50.84 -20.10
C SER A 130 -6.27 49.86 -19.67
N CYS A 131 -5.94 48.98 -18.73
CA CYS A 131 -6.84 47.98 -18.16
C CYS A 131 -7.14 48.35 -16.71
N LEU A 132 -8.38 48.74 -16.44
CA LEU A 132 -8.90 49.01 -15.10
C LEU A 132 -9.67 47.80 -14.59
N ILE A 133 -9.15 47.15 -13.56
CA ILE A 133 -9.75 45.98 -12.93
C ILE A 133 -10.29 46.39 -11.56
N PHE A 134 -11.55 46.06 -11.32
CA PHE A 134 -12.18 46.15 -10.00
C PHE A 134 -12.36 44.75 -9.45
N MET A 135 -12.10 44.57 -8.16
CA MET A 135 -12.33 43.30 -7.46
C MET A 135 -12.69 43.53 -5.99
N PRO A 136 -13.39 42.60 -5.32
CA PRO A 136 -13.62 42.69 -3.87
C PRO A 136 -12.31 42.90 -3.12
N ARG A 137 -12.28 43.89 -2.22
CA ARG A 137 -11.06 44.33 -1.51
C ARG A 137 -10.40 43.18 -0.73
N GLU A 138 -11.21 42.33 -0.12
CA GLU A 138 -10.76 41.19 0.69
C GLU A 138 -10.00 40.14 -0.13
N ARG A 139 -10.24 40.08 -1.44
CA ARG A 139 -9.59 39.12 -2.36
C ARG A 139 -8.26 39.64 -2.92
N TYR A 140 -7.90 40.89 -2.66
CA TYR A 140 -6.68 41.47 -3.18
C TYR A 140 -5.45 41.00 -2.38
N THR A 141 -4.53 40.31 -3.06
CA THR A 141 -3.19 39.97 -2.54
C THR A 141 -2.11 40.31 -3.59
N THR A 142 -0.85 40.40 -3.16
CA THR A 142 0.28 40.63 -4.07
C THR A 142 0.42 39.50 -5.11
N GLN A 143 0.10 38.26 -4.73
CA GLN A 143 0.07 37.09 -5.61
C GLN A 143 -1.05 37.22 -6.64
N MET A 144 -2.26 37.60 -6.21
CA MET A 144 -3.41 37.83 -7.08
C MET A 144 -3.12 38.91 -8.12
N ARG A 145 -2.49 40.03 -7.71
CA ARG A 145 -2.01 41.06 -8.65
C ARG A 145 -1.06 40.47 -9.71
N GLY A 146 -0.15 39.59 -9.31
CA GLY A 146 0.79 38.93 -10.22
C GLY A 146 0.09 37.98 -11.21
N LEU A 147 -0.90 37.22 -10.75
CA LEU A 147 -1.72 36.35 -11.60
C LEU A 147 -2.53 37.17 -12.61
N MET A 148 -3.22 38.21 -12.15
CA MET A 148 -3.98 39.12 -13.02
C MET A 148 -3.08 39.82 -14.05
N GLN A 149 -1.85 40.18 -13.67
CA GLN A 149 -0.87 40.75 -14.60
C GLN A 149 -0.58 39.77 -15.76
N ARG A 150 -0.31 38.50 -15.48
CA ARG A 150 -0.06 37.48 -16.51
C ARG A 150 -1.25 37.31 -17.44
N ILE A 151 -2.46 37.19 -16.86
CA ILE A 151 -3.71 37.07 -17.64
C ILE A 151 -3.89 38.25 -18.61
N ILE A 152 -3.57 39.47 -18.15
CA ILE A 152 -3.62 40.67 -18.97
C ILE A 152 -2.52 40.68 -20.04
N GLU A 153 -1.29 40.29 -19.72
CA GLU A 153 -0.18 40.22 -20.69
C GLU A 153 -0.47 39.22 -21.80
N ASP A 154 -0.94 38.02 -21.45
CA ASP A 154 -1.29 36.96 -22.39
C ASP A 154 -2.51 37.35 -23.24
N GLY A 155 -3.58 37.85 -22.60
CA GLY A 155 -4.82 38.20 -23.27
C GLY A 155 -4.68 39.34 -24.27
N PHE A 156 -3.81 40.33 -23.99
CA PHE A 156 -3.53 41.45 -24.88
C PHE A 156 -2.30 41.25 -25.77
N GLY A 157 -1.56 40.15 -25.64
CA GLY A 157 -0.34 39.89 -26.42
C GLY A 157 0.73 40.96 -26.20
N GLY A 158 0.85 41.47 -24.98
CA GLY A 158 1.66 42.64 -24.65
C GLY A 158 2.45 42.49 -23.36
N ARG A 159 3.10 43.57 -22.93
CA ARG A 159 3.82 43.60 -21.63
C ARG A 159 3.33 44.74 -20.77
N VAL A 160 3.06 44.48 -19.51
CA VAL A 160 2.70 45.50 -18.53
C VAL A 160 3.93 46.36 -18.25
N THR A 161 3.81 47.66 -18.52
CA THR A 161 4.92 48.62 -18.34
C THR A 161 4.86 49.30 -16.97
N VAL A 162 3.64 49.54 -16.48
CA VAL A 162 3.37 50.18 -15.20
C VAL A 162 2.05 49.63 -14.67
N PHE A 163 1.96 49.51 -13.35
CA PHE A 163 0.71 49.22 -12.67
C PHE A 163 0.49 50.18 -11.50
N TYR A 164 -0.78 50.43 -11.18
CA TYR A 164 -1.19 51.21 -10.03
C TYR A 164 -2.24 50.44 -9.24
N VAL A 165 -2.16 50.49 -7.91
CA VAL A 165 -3.13 49.87 -7.02
C VAL A 165 -3.73 50.95 -6.14
N GLN A 166 -5.05 50.99 -6.06
CA GLN A 166 -5.77 51.85 -5.14
C GLN A 166 -6.70 50.99 -4.29
N VAL A 167 -6.38 50.96 -3.00
CA VAL A 167 -7.22 50.39 -1.95
C VAL A 167 -7.69 51.55 -1.09
N SER A 168 -9.01 51.74 -0.98
CA SER A 168 -9.62 52.79 -0.16
C SER A 168 -10.66 52.18 0.79
N ASP A 169 -11.49 53.02 1.41
CA ASP A 169 -12.64 52.59 2.22
C ASP A 169 -13.76 51.93 1.39
N SER A 170 -13.61 51.90 0.06
CA SER A 170 -14.49 51.14 -0.84
C SER A 170 -14.38 49.64 -0.59
N THR A 171 -15.48 48.92 -0.82
CA THR A 171 -15.52 47.45 -0.80
C THR A 171 -14.77 46.81 -1.96
N LEU A 172 -14.37 47.61 -2.96
CA LEU A 172 -13.62 47.17 -4.13
C LEU A 172 -12.21 47.77 -4.13
N ALA A 173 -11.21 46.91 -4.38
CA ALA A 173 -9.88 47.33 -4.78
C ALA A 173 -9.87 47.62 -6.30
N ARG A 174 -9.12 48.66 -6.69
CA ARG A 174 -8.92 49.03 -8.10
C ARG A 174 -7.46 48.82 -8.50
N LEU A 175 -7.25 48.00 -9.52
CA LEU A 175 -5.96 47.83 -10.17
C LEU A 175 -6.00 48.48 -11.55
N GLN A 176 -4.92 49.18 -11.91
CA GLN A 176 -4.73 49.71 -13.26
C GLN A 176 -3.45 49.13 -13.84
N PHE A 177 -3.54 48.50 -15.01
CA PHE A 177 -2.40 48.01 -15.78
C PHE A 177 -2.28 48.77 -17.08
N ILE A 178 -1.09 49.29 -17.38
CA ILE A 178 -0.76 49.89 -18.68
C ILE A 178 0.03 48.88 -19.49
N VAL A 179 -0.64 48.21 -20.41
CA VAL A 179 -0.07 47.19 -21.30
C VAL A 179 0.48 47.88 -22.54
N LYS A 180 1.75 47.65 -22.85
CA LYS A 180 2.34 48.05 -24.12
C LYS A 180 2.08 46.95 -25.15
N THR A 181 1.44 47.33 -26.25
CA THR A 181 1.07 46.47 -27.38
C THR A 181 1.87 46.85 -28.63
N THR A 182 1.94 45.95 -29.59
CA THR A 182 2.56 46.22 -30.89
C THR A 182 1.54 46.84 -31.84
N PRO A 183 1.74 48.07 -32.35
CA PRO A 183 0.80 48.68 -33.29
C PRO A 183 0.61 47.82 -34.55
N GLY A 184 -0.64 47.52 -34.90
CA GLY A 184 -1.00 46.74 -36.09
C GLY A 184 -1.16 45.23 -35.85
N GLU A 185 -0.78 44.71 -34.69
CA GLU A 185 -1.09 43.33 -34.29
C GLU A 185 -2.51 43.22 -33.71
N SER A 186 -3.19 42.10 -33.98
CA SER A 186 -4.50 41.83 -33.42
C SER A 186 -4.38 41.42 -31.95
N ILE A 187 -5.26 41.97 -31.11
CA ILE A 187 -5.40 41.54 -29.72
C ILE A 187 -5.78 40.04 -29.70
N PRO A 188 -5.01 39.16 -29.02
CA PRO A 188 -5.23 37.72 -29.04
C PRO A 188 -6.61 37.29 -28.54
N GLU A 189 -7.13 37.94 -27.50
CA GLU A 189 -8.38 37.56 -26.85
C GLU A 189 -9.40 38.70 -26.76
N SER A 190 -10.68 38.33 -26.73
CA SER A 190 -11.74 39.32 -26.52
C SER A 190 -11.74 39.83 -25.08
N ARG A 191 -12.16 41.08 -24.86
CA ARG A 191 -12.35 41.65 -23.51
C ARG A 191 -13.16 40.72 -22.59
N ALA A 192 -14.24 40.13 -23.12
CA ALA A 192 -15.11 39.24 -22.34
C ALA A 192 -14.39 37.96 -21.89
N THR A 193 -13.53 37.40 -22.74
CA THR A 193 -12.70 36.23 -22.41
C THR A 193 -11.68 36.56 -21.32
N ILE A 194 -11.00 37.71 -21.43
CA ILE A 194 -10.03 38.17 -20.44
C ILE A 194 -10.73 38.46 -19.10
N GLU A 195 -11.88 39.14 -19.13
CA GLU A 195 -12.70 39.40 -17.94
C GLU A 195 -13.15 38.10 -17.26
N HIS A 196 -13.55 37.09 -18.04
CA HIS A 196 -13.90 35.77 -17.51
C HIS A 196 -12.70 35.08 -16.83
N LYS A 197 -11.51 35.08 -17.44
CA LYS A 197 -10.29 34.53 -16.84
C LYS A 197 -9.90 35.25 -15.55
N LEU A 198 -10.01 36.58 -15.52
CA LEU A 198 -9.78 37.39 -14.32
C LEU A 198 -10.81 37.08 -13.23
N ALA A 199 -12.07 36.87 -13.60
CA ALA A 199 -13.13 36.51 -12.66
C ALA A 199 -12.92 35.12 -12.07
N MET A 200 -12.51 34.13 -12.88
CA MET A 200 -12.13 32.80 -12.41
C MET A 200 -10.93 32.84 -11.48
N ALA A 201 -9.88 33.57 -11.85
CA ALA A 201 -8.71 33.77 -10.99
C ALA A 201 -9.06 34.45 -9.66
N GLY A 202 -10.09 35.30 -9.65
CA GLY A 202 -10.58 35.97 -8.45
C GLY A 202 -11.66 35.21 -7.67
N ARG A 203 -11.96 33.94 -7.98
CA ARG A 203 -12.90 33.12 -7.20
C ARG A 203 -12.27 32.60 -5.92
N ASP A 204 -13.13 32.38 -4.93
CA ASP A 204 -12.76 31.72 -3.67
C ASP A 204 -12.89 30.20 -3.88
N TRP A 205 -11.92 29.44 -3.41
CA TRP A 205 -11.92 27.97 -3.46
C TRP A 205 -13.23 27.38 -2.88
N ARG A 206 -13.82 28.06 -1.89
CA ARG A 206 -15.14 27.70 -1.33
C ARG A 206 -16.27 27.80 -2.34
N ASP A 207 -16.29 28.84 -3.17
CA ASP A 207 -17.34 29.05 -4.18
C ASP A 207 -17.27 27.95 -5.25
N ASP A 208 -16.06 27.56 -5.64
CA ASP A 208 -15.82 26.49 -6.60
C ASP A 208 -16.14 25.11 -5.99
N LEU A 209 -15.79 24.85 -4.72
CA LEU A 209 -16.19 23.63 -4.01
C LEU A 209 -17.72 23.48 -3.94
N SER A 210 -18.44 24.55 -3.59
CA SER A 210 -19.90 24.54 -3.52
C SER A 210 -20.55 24.19 -4.86
N HIS A 211 -20.07 24.82 -5.95
CA HIS A 211 -20.54 24.53 -7.30
C HIS A 211 -20.25 23.09 -7.70
N ALA A 212 -19.02 22.63 -7.48
CA ALA A 212 -18.59 21.32 -7.91
C ALA A 212 -19.34 20.21 -7.14
N LEU A 213 -19.52 20.36 -5.81
CA LEU A 213 -20.33 19.44 -4.99
C LEU A 213 -21.78 19.38 -5.45
N THR A 214 -22.37 20.54 -5.76
CA THR A 214 -23.76 20.63 -6.25
C THR A 214 -23.90 19.99 -7.63
N ALA A 215 -22.90 20.15 -8.50
CA ALA A 215 -22.89 19.56 -9.84
C ALA A 215 -22.80 18.02 -9.79
N ARG A 216 -21.97 17.46 -8.90
CA ARG A 216 -21.73 16.00 -8.80
C ARG A 216 -22.79 15.25 -7.98
N HIS A 217 -23.27 15.82 -6.88
CA HIS A 217 -24.18 15.13 -5.94
C HIS A 217 -25.63 15.65 -5.98
N GLY A 218 -25.91 16.68 -6.79
CA GLY A 218 -27.19 17.38 -6.80
C GLY A 218 -27.32 18.39 -5.65
N GLU A 219 -28.30 19.29 -5.75
CA GLU A 219 -28.42 20.46 -4.86
C GLU A 219 -28.54 20.11 -3.38
N ALA A 220 -29.42 19.16 -3.01
CA ALA A 220 -29.65 18.83 -1.60
C ALA A 220 -28.40 18.22 -0.94
N ARG A 221 -27.86 17.13 -1.51
CA ARG A 221 -26.69 16.43 -0.97
C ARG A 221 -25.41 17.26 -1.10
N GLY A 222 -25.25 18.01 -2.19
CA GLY A 222 -24.11 18.89 -2.41
C GLY A 222 -24.03 20.00 -1.37
N LEU A 223 -25.16 20.64 -1.04
CA LEU A 223 -25.22 21.66 0.02
C LEU A 223 -24.94 21.10 1.42
N ASP A 224 -25.40 19.87 1.72
CA ASP A 224 -25.11 19.23 3.00
C ASP A 224 -23.62 18.87 3.13
N LEU A 225 -23.01 18.29 2.09
CA LEU A 225 -21.57 18.05 2.06
C LEU A 225 -20.78 19.37 2.17
N PHE A 226 -21.23 20.42 1.48
CA PHE A 226 -20.60 21.73 1.58
C PHE A 226 -20.65 22.28 3.01
N ARG A 227 -21.78 22.18 3.72
CA ARG A 227 -21.87 22.60 5.13
C ARG A 227 -20.89 21.86 6.03
N THR A 228 -20.66 20.58 5.78
CA THR A 228 -19.73 19.75 6.54
C THR A 228 -18.27 20.04 6.20
N PHE A 229 -17.94 20.27 4.92
CA PHE A 229 -16.56 20.29 4.45
C PHE A 229 -16.01 21.67 4.05
N ALA A 230 -16.83 22.70 3.90
CA ALA A 230 -16.40 24.01 3.39
C ALA A 230 -15.25 24.65 4.17
N ASP A 231 -15.20 24.41 5.48
CA ASP A 231 -14.16 24.93 6.39
C ASP A 231 -13.26 23.81 6.96
N ALA A 232 -13.40 22.58 6.44
CA ALA A 232 -12.70 21.41 6.97
C ALA A 232 -11.26 21.28 6.48
N PHE A 233 -10.94 21.87 5.33
CA PHE A 233 -9.65 21.77 4.68
C PHE A 233 -8.69 22.86 5.14
N THR A 234 -7.39 22.51 5.22
CA THR A 234 -6.36 23.49 5.57
C THR A 234 -6.09 24.44 4.42
N VAL A 235 -5.62 25.66 4.71
CA VAL A 235 -5.23 26.64 3.68
C VAL A 235 -4.25 26.03 2.68
N PHE A 236 -3.27 25.26 3.16
CA PHE A 236 -2.28 24.61 2.30
C PHE A 236 -2.90 23.53 1.39
N TYR A 237 -3.93 22.81 1.85
CA TYR A 237 -4.67 21.88 1.00
C TYR A 237 -5.34 22.63 -0.15
N CYS A 238 -6.06 23.73 0.15
CA CYS A 238 -6.75 24.53 -0.86
C CYS A 238 -5.80 25.21 -1.85
N GLU A 239 -4.54 25.44 -1.48
CA GLU A 239 -3.50 25.93 -2.39
C GLU A 239 -2.94 24.84 -3.32
N CYS A 240 -2.97 23.58 -2.89
CA CYS A 240 -2.37 22.45 -3.59
C CYS A 240 -3.37 21.63 -4.42
N HIS A 241 -4.68 21.74 -4.13
CA HIS A 241 -5.73 20.94 -4.74
C HIS A 241 -6.93 21.79 -5.18
N ASP A 242 -7.35 21.58 -6.42
CA ASP A 242 -8.56 22.19 -6.96
C ASP A 242 -9.83 21.54 -6.38
N ALA A 243 -10.96 22.24 -6.51
CA ALA A 243 -12.25 21.82 -5.97
C ALA A 243 -12.71 20.44 -6.48
N GLU A 244 -12.38 20.07 -7.72
CA GLU A 244 -12.75 18.76 -8.28
C GLU A 244 -12.04 17.61 -7.56
N ILE A 245 -10.73 17.75 -7.31
CA ILE A 245 -9.95 16.78 -6.52
C ILE A 245 -10.50 16.69 -5.09
N ALA A 246 -10.90 17.82 -4.52
CA ALA A 246 -11.47 17.86 -3.18
C ALA A 246 -12.76 17.05 -3.07
N ILE A 247 -13.55 16.91 -4.13
CA ILE A 247 -14.77 16.09 -4.10
C ILE A 247 -14.45 14.60 -4.02
N ASP A 248 -13.49 14.13 -4.82
CA ASP A 248 -13.02 12.75 -4.73
C ASP A 248 -12.48 12.45 -3.32
N ASP A 249 -11.73 13.40 -2.74
CA ASP A 249 -11.25 13.29 -1.36
C ASP A 249 -12.39 13.27 -0.34
N ILE A 250 -13.44 14.10 -0.51
CA ILE A 250 -14.62 14.12 0.37
C ILE A 250 -15.32 12.76 0.39
N GLU A 251 -15.45 12.09 -0.76
CA GLU A 251 -16.05 10.75 -0.84
C GLU A 251 -15.25 9.73 -0.01
N LYS A 252 -13.91 9.72 -0.16
CA LYS A 252 -13.00 8.83 0.58
C LYS A 252 -12.99 9.14 2.08
N ILE A 253 -12.95 10.42 2.45
CA ILE A 253 -13.01 10.88 3.85
C ILE A 253 -14.33 10.47 4.49
N SER A 254 -15.45 10.64 3.77
CA SER A 254 -16.77 10.24 4.25
C SER A 254 -16.86 8.74 4.51
N GLY A 255 -16.24 7.90 3.67
CA GLY A 255 -16.12 6.45 3.89
C GLY A 255 -15.37 6.12 5.18
N VAL A 256 -14.21 6.75 5.41
CA VAL A 256 -13.42 6.58 6.64
C VAL A 256 -14.21 7.01 7.88
N LEU A 257 -14.90 8.14 7.82
CA LEU A 257 -15.77 8.62 8.92
C LEU A 257 -16.97 7.69 9.18
N ALA A 258 -17.45 6.97 8.16
CA ALA A 258 -18.50 5.98 8.28
C ALA A 258 -18.03 4.62 8.85
N GLY A 259 -16.72 4.46 9.11
CA GLY A 259 -16.14 3.27 9.71
C GLY A 259 -15.26 2.43 8.79
N GLU A 260 -14.94 2.89 7.58
CA GLU A 260 -13.90 2.26 6.77
C GLU A 260 -12.53 2.46 7.43
N ASN A 261 -11.78 1.37 7.63
CA ASN A 261 -10.50 1.44 8.34
C ASN A 261 -9.43 2.26 7.61
N VAL A 262 -9.40 2.19 6.28
CA VAL A 262 -8.45 2.93 5.44
C VAL A 262 -9.05 3.09 4.04
N ALA A 263 -9.01 4.30 3.51
CA ALA A 263 -9.29 4.55 2.11
C ALA A 263 -8.00 4.98 1.41
N MET A 264 -7.94 4.79 0.09
CA MET A 264 -6.75 5.06 -0.72
C MET A 264 -7.15 5.58 -2.09
N ASP A 265 -6.22 6.28 -2.72
CA ASP A 265 -6.33 6.70 -4.10
C ASP A 265 -4.96 6.77 -4.78
N LEU A 266 -4.72 5.91 -5.77
CA LEU A 266 -3.56 6.01 -6.67
C LEU A 266 -3.94 6.85 -7.90
N TYR A 267 -3.16 7.89 -8.20
CA TYR A 267 -3.50 8.87 -9.23
C TYR A 267 -2.26 9.38 -9.97
N GLN A 268 -2.49 9.99 -11.14
CA GLN A 268 -1.44 10.69 -11.88
C GLN A 268 -1.41 12.16 -11.42
N PRO A 269 -0.27 12.70 -10.93
CA PRO A 269 -0.16 14.12 -10.61
C PRO A 269 -0.45 15.00 -11.83
N GLU A 270 -1.22 16.09 -11.68
CA GLU A 270 -1.53 17.01 -12.80
C GLU A 270 -0.27 17.69 -13.36
N ASN A 271 0.70 17.97 -12.49
CA ASN A 271 1.99 18.56 -12.85
C ASN A 271 3.04 17.51 -13.23
N ALA A 272 2.65 16.24 -13.42
CA ALA A 272 3.59 15.19 -13.79
C ALA A 272 4.26 15.53 -15.12
N THR A 273 5.59 15.56 -15.13
CA THR A 273 6.36 15.83 -16.35
C THR A 273 6.69 14.56 -17.12
N THR A 274 6.69 13.42 -16.42
CA THR A 274 7.03 12.11 -16.96
C THR A 274 6.01 11.05 -16.53
N ALA A 275 5.91 9.98 -17.33
CA ALA A 275 4.93 8.91 -17.12
C ALA A 275 5.28 7.92 -15.98
N ASP A 276 6.44 8.11 -15.33
CA ASP A 276 6.90 7.37 -14.15
C ASP A 276 6.57 8.07 -12.82
N GLU A 277 6.09 9.32 -12.85
CA GLU A 277 5.61 10.05 -11.67
C GLU A 277 4.21 9.59 -11.26
N ILE A 278 3.97 9.32 -9.98
CA ILE A 278 2.70 8.83 -9.45
C ILE A 278 2.37 9.51 -8.12
N GLY A 279 1.10 9.82 -7.90
CA GLY A 279 0.55 10.28 -6.64
C GLY A 279 -0.17 9.15 -5.92
N PHE A 280 -0.07 9.11 -4.59
CA PHE A 280 -0.83 8.17 -3.77
C PHE A 280 -1.33 8.84 -2.51
N LYS A 281 -2.65 8.86 -2.33
CA LYS A 281 -3.29 9.35 -1.12
C LYS A 281 -3.71 8.19 -0.23
N VAL A 282 -3.44 8.32 1.07
CA VAL A 282 -3.98 7.44 2.12
C VAL A 282 -4.81 8.26 3.08
N TYR A 283 -6.05 7.85 3.29
CA TYR A 283 -7.01 8.48 4.20
C TYR A 283 -7.15 7.59 5.43
N TYR A 284 -6.82 8.13 6.60
CA TYR A 284 -6.79 7.36 7.85
C TYR A 284 -7.26 8.21 9.05
N PRO A 285 -7.94 7.63 10.07
CA PRO A 285 -8.42 8.41 11.21
C PRO A 285 -7.31 9.07 12.05
N THR A 286 -6.10 8.52 12.01
CA THR A 286 -4.94 9.02 12.76
C THR A 286 -3.77 9.31 11.82
N GLN A 287 -2.81 10.11 12.29
CA GLN A 287 -1.58 10.33 11.54
C GLN A 287 -0.78 9.02 11.39
N LEU A 288 -0.38 8.70 10.17
CA LEU A 288 0.42 7.51 9.88
C LEU A 288 1.92 7.77 10.06
N PRO A 289 2.66 6.89 10.77
CA PRO A 289 4.12 6.97 10.82
C PRO A 289 4.73 6.67 9.45
N LEU A 290 5.59 7.57 8.96
CA LEU A 290 6.31 7.36 7.69
C LEU A 290 7.18 6.09 7.71
N SER A 291 7.71 5.71 8.88
CA SER A 291 8.48 4.47 9.05
C SER A 291 7.71 3.21 8.69
N ASP A 292 6.38 3.26 8.73
CA ASP A 292 5.52 2.11 8.49
C ASP A 292 5.06 2.07 7.02
N VAL A 293 4.85 3.25 6.42
CA VAL A 293 4.36 3.39 5.04
C VAL A 293 5.48 3.30 4.00
N LEU A 294 6.61 3.98 4.23
CA LEU A 294 7.70 4.06 3.26
C LEU A 294 8.24 2.68 2.84
N PRO A 295 8.47 1.71 3.77
CA PRO A 295 8.94 0.38 3.37
C PRO A 295 7.96 -0.37 2.45
N VAL A 296 6.65 -0.14 2.60
CA VAL A 296 5.62 -0.77 1.75
C VAL A 296 5.74 -0.23 0.32
N LEU A 297 5.78 1.09 0.17
CA LEU A 297 5.90 1.75 -1.14
C LEU A 297 7.23 1.38 -1.83
N GLU A 298 8.31 1.32 -1.06
CA GLU A 298 9.62 0.91 -1.55
C GLU A 298 9.66 -0.53 -2.08
N ASN A 299 9.04 -1.48 -1.37
CA ASN A 299 8.95 -2.87 -1.79
C ASN A 299 8.01 -3.08 -2.99
N ILE A 300 7.05 -2.17 -3.19
CA ILE A 300 6.25 -2.09 -4.43
C ILE A 300 7.08 -1.54 -5.61
N GLY A 301 8.31 -1.09 -5.37
CA GLY A 301 9.22 -0.63 -6.42
C GLY A 301 9.14 0.87 -6.71
N LEU A 302 8.55 1.63 -5.79
CA LEU A 302 8.48 3.09 -5.86
C LEU A 302 9.59 3.75 -5.05
N ARG A 303 9.89 4.99 -5.42
CA ARG A 303 10.75 5.89 -4.67
C ARG A 303 9.92 7.10 -4.27
N VAL A 304 9.78 7.33 -2.98
CA VAL A 304 9.04 8.49 -2.46
C VAL A 304 9.92 9.73 -2.57
N ILE A 305 9.41 10.76 -3.25
CA ILE A 305 10.06 12.06 -3.44
C ILE A 305 9.70 13.00 -2.29
N GLY A 306 8.44 12.96 -1.86
CA GLY A 306 7.94 13.76 -0.76
C GLY A 306 6.57 13.30 -0.30
N GLU A 307 6.18 13.78 0.88
CA GLU A 307 4.86 13.55 1.46
C GLU A 307 4.32 14.88 1.99
N VAL A 308 3.02 15.05 1.84
CA VAL A 308 2.27 16.14 2.47
C VAL A 308 1.10 15.54 3.26
N ALA A 309 1.11 15.77 4.57
CA ALA A 309 0.01 15.39 5.45
C ALA A 309 -0.97 16.56 5.63
N HIS A 310 -2.26 16.31 5.40
CA HIS A 310 -3.34 17.23 5.70
C HIS A 310 -4.25 16.64 6.77
N ARG A 311 -4.49 17.39 7.85
CA ARG A 311 -5.52 17.06 8.84
C ARG A 311 -6.81 17.76 8.44
N ILE A 312 -7.85 16.97 8.15
CA ILE A 312 -9.16 17.46 7.73
C ILE A 312 -10.12 17.34 8.90
N GLU A 313 -10.81 18.43 9.23
CA GLU A 313 -11.69 18.55 10.39
C GLU A 313 -13.12 18.90 9.95
N PRO A 314 -13.95 17.91 9.61
CA PRO A 314 -15.32 18.15 9.15
C PRO A 314 -16.17 18.85 10.24
N ALA A 315 -16.92 19.86 9.84
CA ALA A 315 -17.77 20.62 10.75
C ALA A 315 -18.89 19.76 11.34
N GLY A 316 -19.07 19.84 12.65
CA GLY A 316 -20.11 19.10 13.37
C GLY A 316 -19.74 17.65 13.73
N LEU A 317 -18.53 17.19 13.41
CA LEU A 317 -18.00 15.89 13.80
C LEU A 317 -16.82 16.05 14.77
N GLU A 318 -16.71 15.17 15.77
CA GLU A 318 -15.56 15.15 16.69
C GLU A 318 -14.34 14.42 16.09
N SER A 319 -14.54 13.66 15.01
CA SER A 319 -13.49 12.86 14.36
C SER A 319 -12.87 13.62 13.19
N SER A 320 -11.53 13.67 13.18
CA SER A 320 -10.75 14.18 12.04
C SER A 320 -10.23 13.02 11.18
N VAL A 321 -9.92 13.30 9.92
CA VAL A 321 -9.23 12.35 9.03
C VAL A 321 -7.93 12.97 8.55
N TRP A 322 -6.88 12.16 8.54
CA TRP A 322 -5.58 12.50 7.97
C TRP A 322 -5.53 12.02 6.52
N VAL A 323 -5.16 12.94 5.62
CA VAL A 323 -4.89 12.65 4.21
C VAL A 323 -3.38 12.78 4.01
N HIS A 324 -2.73 11.65 3.76
CA HIS A 324 -1.30 11.59 3.45
C HIS A 324 -1.14 11.49 1.93
N ASP A 325 -0.64 12.54 1.29
CA ASP A 325 -0.42 12.59 -0.15
C ASP A 325 1.08 12.41 -0.49
N PHE A 326 1.40 11.26 -1.07
CA PHE A 326 2.75 10.87 -1.45
C PHE A 326 3.01 11.19 -2.92
N ARG A 327 4.12 11.90 -3.18
CA ARG A 327 4.69 12.05 -4.54
C ARG A 327 5.78 11.03 -4.73
N MET A 328 5.69 10.24 -5.78
CA MET A 328 6.56 9.09 -6.00
C MET A 328 6.99 8.96 -7.46
N VAL A 329 8.08 8.24 -7.69
CA VAL A 329 8.54 7.83 -9.03
C VAL A 329 8.86 6.34 -9.05
N THR A 330 8.78 5.69 -10.20
CA THR A 330 9.31 4.32 -10.32
C THR A 330 10.83 4.32 -10.21
N ARG A 331 11.40 3.28 -9.59
CA ARG A 331 12.86 3.23 -9.34
C ARG A 331 13.70 3.17 -10.60
N ASP A 332 13.16 2.64 -11.69
CA ASP A 332 13.84 2.46 -12.96
C ASP A 332 13.32 3.41 -14.06
N SER A 333 12.52 4.41 -13.68
CA SER A 333 11.88 5.37 -14.59
C SER A 333 11.05 4.72 -15.70
N SER A 334 10.51 3.53 -15.41
CA SER A 334 9.53 2.88 -16.27
C SER A 334 8.16 3.57 -16.16
N PRO A 335 7.42 3.74 -17.27
CA PRO A 335 6.08 4.31 -17.23
C PRO A 335 5.11 3.35 -16.51
N VAL A 336 4.11 3.91 -15.83
CA VAL A 336 3.08 3.12 -15.15
C VAL A 336 1.74 3.19 -15.87
N ASP A 337 1.19 2.02 -16.21
CA ASP A 337 -0.15 1.87 -16.76
C ASP A 337 -1.20 1.98 -15.64
N LEU A 338 -1.37 3.20 -15.13
CA LEU A 338 -2.19 3.52 -13.96
C LEU A 338 -3.60 2.90 -14.01
N PRO A 339 -4.38 2.98 -15.11
CA PRO A 339 -5.73 2.40 -15.15
C PRO A 339 -5.77 0.90 -14.86
N ASN A 340 -4.74 0.14 -15.28
CA ASN A 340 -4.70 -1.30 -15.10
C ASN A 340 -4.07 -1.74 -13.77
N VAL A 341 -3.30 -0.88 -13.11
CA VAL A 341 -2.63 -1.22 -11.84
C VAL A 341 -3.29 -0.61 -10.60
N LYS A 342 -4.08 0.48 -10.75
CA LYS A 342 -4.65 1.25 -9.63
C LYS A 342 -5.32 0.36 -8.57
N GLN A 343 -6.31 -0.44 -8.97
CA GLN A 343 -7.03 -1.29 -8.02
C GLN A 343 -6.11 -2.35 -7.39
N ASN A 344 -5.26 -2.98 -8.20
CA ASN A 344 -4.34 -4.02 -7.70
C ASN A 344 -3.34 -3.45 -6.69
N PHE A 345 -2.87 -2.23 -6.92
CA PHE A 345 -1.98 -1.50 -6.02
C PHE A 345 -2.67 -1.18 -4.69
N GLU A 346 -3.87 -0.60 -4.74
CA GLU A 346 -4.65 -0.25 -3.55
C GLU A 346 -4.97 -1.51 -2.73
N ASP A 347 -5.41 -2.59 -3.39
CA ASP A 347 -5.69 -3.88 -2.75
C ASP A 347 -4.43 -4.48 -2.10
N LEU A 348 -3.28 -4.38 -2.78
CA LEU A 348 -2.00 -4.87 -2.25
C LEU A 348 -1.59 -4.06 -1.01
N PHE A 349 -1.63 -2.73 -1.10
CA PHE A 349 -1.26 -1.86 0.01
C PHE A 349 -2.14 -2.15 1.22
N ALA A 350 -3.46 -2.22 1.05
CA ALA A 350 -4.39 -2.59 2.12
C ALA A 350 -4.07 -3.98 2.72
N ALA A 351 -3.76 -4.96 1.89
CA ALA A 351 -3.47 -6.31 2.34
C ALA A 351 -2.15 -6.40 3.12
N VAL A 352 -1.13 -5.65 2.72
CA VAL A 352 0.15 -5.53 3.44
C VAL A 352 -0.04 -4.75 4.74
N TRP A 353 -0.81 -3.65 4.71
CA TRP A 353 -1.11 -2.82 5.87
C TRP A 353 -1.84 -3.60 6.98
N ARG A 354 -2.81 -4.43 6.61
CA ARG A 354 -3.50 -5.35 7.54
C ARG A 354 -2.64 -6.56 7.94
N GLY A 355 -1.46 -6.71 7.35
CA GLY A 355 -0.56 -7.84 7.60
C GLY A 355 -1.05 -9.18 7.02
N SER A 356 -2.06 -9.19 6.16
CA SER A 356 -2.55 -10.40 5.48
C SER A 356 -1.60 -10.90 4.38
N ILE A 357 -0.77 -10.00 3.84
CA ILE A 357 0.29 -10.27 2.86
C ILE A 357 1.61 -9.70 3.42
N GLU A 358 2.74 -10.30 3.05
CA GLU A 358 4.07 -9.84 3.47
C GLU A 358 4.54 -8.59 2.73
N ASN A 359 5.38 -7.81 3.42
CA ASN A 359 6.05 -6.66 2.86
C ASN A 359 7.47 -7.05 2.40
N ASP A 360 7.59 -7.54 1.16
CA ASP A 360 8.86 -7.94 0.53
C ASP A 360 8.89 -7.57 -0.96
N GLY A 361 10.01 -7.82 -1.64
CA GLY A 361 10.24 -7.33 -2.99
C GLY A 361 9.33 -7.94 -4.05
N PHE A 362 8.60 -9.03 -3.76
CA PHE A 362 7.56 -9.55 -4.67
C PHE A 362 6.44 -8.54 -4.92
N ASN A 363 6.21 -7.61 -3.99
CA ASN A 363 5.16 -6.60 -4.11
C ASN A 363 5.34 -5.70 -5.34
N ARG A 364 6.57 -5.56 -5.86
CA ARG A 364 6.83 -4.80 -7.09
C ARG A 364 6.15 -5.37 -8.35
N LEU A 365 5.76 -6.65 -8.31
CA LEU A 365 5.06 -7.29 -9.43
C LEU A 365 3.68 -6.71 -9.70
N VAL A 366 3.09 -5.96 -8.74
CA VAL A 366 1.84 -5.24 -8.97
C VAL A 366 2.00 -4.15 -10.03
N ILE A 367 3.13 -3.42 -10.00
CA ILE A 367 3.44 -2.38 -10.99
C ILE A 367 4.08 -3.01 -12.23
N ARG A 368 5.10 -3.86 -12.03
CA ARG A 368 5.92 -4.41 -13.12
C ARG A 368 5.17 -5.38 -14.02
N ALA A 369 4.34 -6.23 -13.42
CA ALA A 369 3.67 -7.32 -14.10
C ALA A 369 2.15 -7.23 -14.02
N GLY A 370 1.57 -6.19 -13.39
CA GLY A 370 0.12 -5.99 -13.25
C GLY A 370 -0.58 -7.13 -12.50
N LEU A 371 0.12 -7.80 -11.58
CA LEU A 371 -0.41 -8.96 -10.88
C LEU A 371 -1.31 -8.55 -9.71
N ARG A 372 -2.40 -9.30 -9.52
CA ARG A 372 -3.26 -9.16 -8.33
C ARG A 372 -2.54 -9.65 -7.07
N PRO A 373 -2.86 -9.12 -5.88
CA PRO A 373 -2.17 -9.48 -4.63
C PRO A 373 -2.12 -10.99 -4.37
N ARG A 374 -3.23 -11.71 -4.59
CA ARG A 374 -3.29 -13.17 -4.39
C ARG A 374 -2.39 -13.93 -5.38
N GLN A 375 -2.23 -13.45 -6.61
CA GLN A 375 -1.32 -14.05 -7.60
C GLN A 375 0.14 -13.88 -7.17
N ILE A 376 0.49 -12.72 -6.60
CA ILE A 376 1.82 -12.48 -6.03
C ILE A 376 2.13 -13.48 -4.91
N VAL A 377 1.15 -13.80 -4.06
CA VAL A 377 1.30 -14.81 -2.99
C VAL A 377 1.66 -16.20 -3.54
N VAL A 378 1.19 -16.58 -4.74
CA VAL A 378 1.57 -17.87 -5.37
C VAL A 378 3.07 -17.92 -5.67
N LEU A 379 3.59 -16.86 -6.33
CA LEU A 379 5.02 -16.77 -6.65
C LEU A 379 5.87 -16.70 -5.37
N ARG A 380 5.43 -15.92 -4.38
CA ARG A 380 6.07 -15.87 -3.06
C ARG A 380 6.10 -17.24 -2.40
N ALA A 381 5.00 -17.98 -2.40
CA ALA A 381 4.93 -19.29 -1.79
C ALA A 381 5.86 -20.30 -2.49
N TYR A 382 5.93 -20.30 -3.82
CA TYR A 382 6.89 -21.13 -4.55
C TYR A 382 8.34 -20.73 -4.27
N CYS A 383 8.65 -19.43 -4.15
CA CYS A 383 9.96 -18.99 -3.67
C CYS A 383 10.30 -19.55 -2.29
N LYS A 384 9.37 -19.47 -1.33
CA LYS A 384 9.58 -20.01 0.02
C LYS A 384 9.78 -21.51 0.00
N TYR A 385 9.02 -22.23 -0.82
CA TYR A 385 9.24 -23.66 -1.04
C TYR A 385 10.64 -23.94 -1.61
N MET A 386 11.09 -23.18 -2.61
CA MET A 386 12.42 -23.36 -3.22
C MET A 386 13.56 -23.13 -2.23
N LEU A 387 13.44 -22.12 -1.36
CA LEU A 387 14.40 -21.88 -0.29
C LEU A 387 14.46 -23.08 0.67
N GLN A 388 13.30 -23.61 1.06
CA GLN A 388 13.21 -24.83 1.89
C GLN A 388 13.73 -26.08 1.17
N ALA A 389 13.65 -26.12 -0.16
CA ALA A 389 14.24 -27.16 -1.00
C ALA A 389 15.76 -27.02 -1.18
N ALA A 390 16.38 -25.97 -0.63
CA ALA A 390 17.80 -25.63 -0.77
C ALA A 390 18.25 -25.41 -2.23
N ILE A 391 17.36 -24.86 -3.06
CA ILE A 391 17.71 -24.41 -4.41
C ILE A 391 18.64 -23.17 -4.28
N PRO A 392 19.73 -23.07 -5.05
CA PRO A 392 20.86 -22.17 -4.77
C PRO A 392 20.63 -20.71 -5.22
N PHE A 393 19.45 -20.14 -4.93
CA PHE A 393 19.14 -18.74 -5.23
C PHE A 393 18.56 -18.04 -3.99
N SER A 394 18.92 -16.77 -3.80
CA SER A 394 18.35 -15.97 -2.71
C SER A 394 16.95 -15.48 -3.06
N GLN A 395 16.15 -15.17 -2.04
CA GLN A 395 14.82 -14.57 -2.25
C GLN A 395 14.91 -13.28 -3.06
N ALA A 396 15.79 -12.36 -2.65
CA ALA A 396 15.92 -11.06 -3.30
C ALA A 396 16.27 -11.19 -4.80
N TYR A 397 17.10 -12.18 -5.15
CA TYR A 397 17.47 -12.41 -6.54
C TYR A 397 16.33 -13.03 -7.37
N MET A 398 15.53 -13.92 -6.78
CA MET A 398 14.31 -14.43 -7.42
C MET A 398 13.24 -13.33 -7.61
N GLU A 399 13.08 -12.43 -6.63
CA GLU A 399 12.18 -11.27 -6.73
C GLU A 399 12.60 -10.35 -7.89
N GLU A 400 13.89 -10.05 -7.98
CA GLU A 400 14.46 -9.23 -9.06
C GLU A 400 14.28 -9.90 -10.43
N THR A 401 14.60 -11.19 -10.54
CA THR A 401 14.44 -11.98 -11.77
C THR A 401 13.01 -11.90 -12.31
N LEU A 402 12.00 -12.11 -11.47
CA LEU A 402 10.59 -12.05 -11.88
C LEU A 402 10.18 -10.64 -12.30
N ALA A 403 10.73 -9.61 -11.68
CA ALA A 403 10.42 -8.22 -11.98
C ALA A 403 11.14 -7.67 -13.22
N ASN A 404 12.30 -8.25 -13.56
CA ASN A 404 13.03 -7.99 -14.81
C ASN A 404 12.37 -8.69 -16.01
N ASN A 405 11.62 -9.77 -15.77
CA ASN A 405 10.96 -10.57 -16.80
C ASN A 405 9.41 -10.57 -16.65
N PRO A 406 8.74 -9.39 -16.65
CA PRO A 406 7.32 -9.28 -16.28
C PRO A 406 6.37 -10.05 -17.22
N SER A 407 6.70 -10.19 -18.50
CA SER A 407 5.91 -10.93 -19.48
C SER A 407 5.92 -12.44 -19.21
N ILE A 408 7.09 -12.99 -18.87
CA ILE A 408 7.25 -14.40 -18.49
C ILE A 408 6.57 -14.64 -17.14
N THR A 409 6.77 -13.75 -16.17
CA THR A 409 6.12 -13.80 -14.86
C THR A 409 4.60 -13.83 -14.96
N ARG A 410 4.00 -12.99 -15.82
CA ARG A 410 2.57 -13.04 -16.10
C ARG A 410 2.16 -14.37 -16.74
N SER A 411 2.92 -14.86 -17.71
CA SER A 411 2.65 -16.13 -18.38
C SER A 411 2.70 -17.33 -17.43
N LEU A 412 3.59 -17.32 -16.42
CA LEU A 412 3.65 -18.34 -15.35
C LEU A 412 2.37 -18.35 -14.51
N ILE A 413 1.84 -17.17 -14.15
CA ILE A 413 0.57 -17.04 -13.44
C ILE A 413 -0.61 -17.42 -14.33
N ASP A 414 -0.59 -17.08 -15.61
CA ASP A 414 -1.62 -17.48 -16.56
C ASP A 414 -1.65 -19.00 -16.72
N LEU A 415 -0.48 -19.66 -16.78
CA LEU A 415 -0.37 -21.13 -16.77
C LEU A 415 -0.95 -21.71 -15.47
N PHE A 416 -0.60 -21.15 -14.31
CA PHE A 416 -1.18 -21.56 -13.03
C PHE A 416 -2.71 -21.43 -13.05
N GLY A 417 -3.24 -20.33 -13.57
CA GLY A 417 -4.68 -20.12 -13.71
C GLY A 417 -5.34 -21.16 -14.60
N ILE A 418 -4.75 -21.44 -15.77
CA ILE A 418 -5.25 -22.49 -16.68
C ILE A 418 -5.28 -23.85 -15.97
N LEU A 419 -4.23 -24.20 -15.23
CA LEU A 419 -4.10 -25.51 -14.59
C LEU A 419 -5.05 -25.73 -13.41
N PHE A 420 -5.44 -24.67 -12.69
CA PHE A 420 -6.13 -24.81 -11.40
C PHE A 420 -7.47 -24.09 -11.27
N ASP A 421 -7.90 -23.28 -12.25
CA ASP A 421 -9.23 -22.68 -12.23
C ASP A 421 -10.33 -23.75 -12.42
N PRO A 422 -11.20 -23.96 -11.41
CA PRO A 422 -12.27 -24.96 -11.49
C PRO A 422 -13.35 -24.63 -12.53
N SER A 423 -13.47 -23.36 -12.95
CA SER A 423 -14.51 -22.92 -13.89
C SER A 423 -14.25 -23.29 -15.36
N ASP A 424 -13.05 -23.79 -15.69
CA ASP A 424 -12.54 -23.87 -17.06
C ASP A 424 -11.98 -25.26 -17.39
N ASP A 425 -12.80 -26.13 -18.00
CA ASP A 425 -12.50 -27.57 -18.11
C ASP A 425 -12.20 -28.09 -19.53
N ASP A 426 -13.06 -27.79 -20.53
CA ASP A 426 -13.11 -28.54 -21.79
C ASP A 426 -11.86 -28.50 -22.69
N LYS A 427 -10.87 -27.64 -22.41
CA LYS A 427 -9.61 -27.55 -23.18
C LYS A 427 -8.38 -27.27 -22.32
N ARG A 428 -8.44 -27.54 -21.00
CA ARG A 428 -7.40 -27.20 -20.03
C ARG A 428 -6.01 -27.66 -20.47
N ASP A 429 -5.84 -28.96 -20.70
CA ASP A 429 -4.53 -29.55 -21.04
C ASP A 429 -3.95 -28.97 -22.33
N SER A 430 -4.78 -28.79 -23.36
CA SER A 430 -4.32 -28.23 -24.64
C SER A 430 -3.89 -26.76 -24.52
N ARG A 431 -4.56 -25.97 -23.67
CA ARG A 431 -4.18 -24.57 -23.40
C ARG A 431 -2.94 -24.49 -22.53
N ALA A 432 -2.85 -25.35 -21.52
CA ALA A 432 -1.66 -25.45 -20.67
C ALA A 432 -0.44 -25.81 -21.52
N ALA A 433 -0.53 -26.82 -22.40
CA ALA A 433 0.57 -27.18 -23.31
C ALA A 433 0.99 -26.00 -24.22
N ARG A 434 0.04 -25.29 -24.82
CA ARG A 434 0.36 -24.10 -25.64
C ARG A 434 1.01 -22.98 -24.82
N MET A 435 0.56 -22.76 -23.59
CA MET A 435 1.14 -21.75 -22.70
C MET A 435 2.55 -22.16 -22.27
N CYS A 436 2.78 -23.44 -21.92
CA CYS A 436 4.12 -23.98 -21.63
C CYS A 436 5.08 -23.74 -22.79
N SER A 437 4.70 -24.10 -24.03
CA SER A 437 5.57 -23.86 -25.20
C SER A 437 5.85 -22.38 -25.42
N ARG A 438 4.88 -21.50 -25.19
CA ARG A 438 5.09 -20.05 -25.27
C ARG A 438 6.08 -19.55 -24.21
N ILE A 439 5.98 -20.05 -22.97
CA ILE A 439 6.92 -19.73 -21.89
C ILE A 439 8.31 -20.24 -22.26
N GLU A 440 8.43 -21.49 -22.72
CA GLU A 440 9.71 -22.09 -23.14
C GLU A 440 10.39 -21.27 -24.24
N SER A 441 9.66 -20.84 -25.28
CA SER A 441 10.20 -19.95 -26.31
C SER A 441 10.59 -18.57 -25.78
N ALA A 442 9.87 -18.03 -24.80
CA ALA A 442 10.24 -16.76 -24.18
C ALA A 442 11.52 -16.90 -23.33
N LEU A 443 11.70 -18.04 -22.66
CA LEU A 443 12.89 -18.35 -21.87
C LEU A 443 14.16 -18.41 -22.72
N GLU A 444 14.07 -18.86 -23.98
CA GLU A 444 15.20 -18.84 -24.92
C GLU A 444 15.77 -17.43 -25.20
N THR A 445 14.99 -16.38 -24.91
CA THR A 445 15.39 -14.99 -25.12
C THR A 445 15.98 -14.32 -23.87
N VAL A 446 16.03 -15.03 -22.74
CA VAL A 446 16.59 -14.50 -21.48
C VAL A 446 18.11 -14.54 -21.54
N GLU A 447 18.75 -13.37 -21.50
CA GLU A 447 20.21 -13.25 -21.66
C GLU A 447 21.00 -13.76 -20.45
N ASN A 448 20.47 -13.58 -19.23
CA ASN A 448 21.13 -13.99 -18.00
C ASN A 448 20.80 -15.45 -17.68
N LEU A 449 21.83 -16.31 -17.64
CA LEU A 449 21.69 -17.74 -17.37
C LEU A 449 21.07 -18.06 -16.02
N ASP A 450 21.39 -17.29 -14.97
CA ASP A 450 20.81 -17.54 -13.65
C ASP A 450 19.33 -17.12 -13.61
N GLU A 451 18.96 -16.04 -14.31
CA GLU A 451 17.54 -15.66 -14.47
C GLU A 451 16.76 -16.74 -15.23
N ASP A 452 17.30 -17.27 -16.33
CA ASP A 452 16.70 -18.38 -17.08
C ASP A 452 16.47 -19.61 -16.18
N ARG A 453 17.48 -20.00 -15.38
CA ARG A 453 17.36 -21.12 -14.44
C ARG A 453 16.27 -20.90 -13.39
N ILE A 454 16.17 -19.69 -12.82
CA ILE A 454 15.13 -19.33 -11.85
C ILE A 454 13.75 -19.45 -12.50
N LEU A 455 13.55 -18.86 -13.68
CA LEU A 455 12.25 -18.86 -14.36
C LEU A 455 11.84 -20.27 -14.80
N ARG A 456 12.78 -21.09 -15.28
CA ARG A 456 12.56 -22.52 -15.56
C ARG A 456 12.16 -23.29 -14.31
N ARG A 457 12.75 -22.98 -13.16
CA ARG A 457 12.37 -23.61 -11.90
C ARG A 457 10.95 -23.24 -11.47
N TYR A 458 10.54 -21.98 -11.63
CA TYR A 458 9.15 -21.59 -11.42
C TYR A 458 8.18 -22.35 -12.34
N LEU A 459 8.51 -22.47 -13.63
CA LEU A 459 7.72 -23.25 -14.59
C LEU A 459 7.58 -24.71 -14.14
N ASN A 460 8.70 -25.35 -13.77
CA ASN A 460 8.73 -26.73 -13.30
C ASN A 460 7.87 -26.95 -12.04
N ILE A 461 7.93 -26.03 -11.06
CA ILE A 461 7.11 -26.14 -9.83
C ILE A 461 5.62 -25.94 -10.11
N VAL A 462 5.25 -24.99 -10.99
CA VAL A 462 3.85 -24.82 -11.43
C VAL A 462 3.34 -26.11 -12.09
N GLN A 463 4.13 -26.70 -12.98
CA GLN A 463 3.78 -27.97 -13.65
C GLN A 463 3.71 -29.15 -12.68
N SER A 464 4.56 -29.19 -11.66
CA SER A 464 4.63 -30.25 -10.63
C SER A 464 3.57 -30.11 -9.54
N THR A 465 2.78 -29.03 -9.54
CA THR A 465 1.69 -28.84 -8.58
C THR A 465 0.48 -29.70 -8.95
N LEU A 466 0.03 -30.56 -8.04
CA LEU A 466 -1.07 -31.49 -8.24
C LEU A 466 -2.43 -30.90 -7.86
N ARG A 467 -2.46 -30.12 -6.77
CA ARG A 467 -3.69 -29.51 -6.22
C ARG A 467 -3.35 -28.21 -5.49
N THR A 468 -4.31 -27.29 -5.43
CA THR A 468 -4.22 -26.05 -4.65
C THR A 468 -5.60 -25.61 -4.17
N ASN A 469 -5.67 -24.96 -3.01
CA ASN A 469 -6.89 -24.34 -2.49
C ASN A 469 -7.03 -22.85 -2.90
N PHE A 470 -6.23 -22.38 -3.86
CA PHE A 470 -6.19 -20.98 -4.29
C PHE A 470 -7.58 -20.42 -4.66
N TYR A 471 -8.46 -21.24 -5.22
CA TYR A 471 -9.81 -20.85 -5.67
C TYR A 471 -10.90 -21.03 -4.61
N GLN A 472 -10.59 -21.61 -3.45
CA GLN A 472 -11.55 -21.73 -2.37
C GLN A 472 -11.74 -20.39 -1.66
N SER A 473 -13.00 -20.08 -1.34
CA SER A 473 -13.38 -18.96 -0.48
C SER A 473 -13.27 -19.33 1.00
N ALA A 474 -13.02 -18.31 1.83
CA ALA A 474 -13.25 -18.35 3.27
C ALA A 474 -14.75 -18.21 3.58
N GLU A 475 -15.11 -18.35 4.86
CA GLU A 475 -16.50 -18.29 5.33
C GLU A 475 -17.18 -16.94 5.05
N ASP A 476 -16.41 -15.85 4.98
CA ASP A 476 -16.88 -14.50 4.65
C ASP A 476 -17.08 -14.27 3.14
N GLY A 477 -16.87 -15.31 2.32
CA GLY A 477 -16.90 -15.24 0.85
C GLY A 477 -15.62 -14.69 0.22
N GLY A 478 -14.70 -14.17 1.03
CA GLY A 478 -13.41 -13.63 0.59
C GLY A 478 -12.37 -14.71 0.33
N PRO A 479 -11.18 -14.32 -0.15
CA PRO A 479 -10.05 -15.23 -0.30
C PRO A 479 -9.56 -15.79 1.04
N LYS A 480 -9.28 -17.10 1.14
CA LYS A 480 -8.61 -17.67 2.32
C LYS A 480 -7.28 -16.97 2.63
N PRO A 481 -6.92 -16.75 3.91
CA PRO A 481 -5.69 -16.04 4.31
C PRO A 481 -4.40 -16.89 4.16
N TYR A 482 -4.51 -18.09 3.59
CA TYR A 482 -3.41 -19.01 3.33
C TYR A 482 -3.64 -19.72 1.99
N VAL A 483 -2.56 -20.20 1.39
CA VAL A 483 -2.57 -21.01 0.16
C VAL A 483 -1.80 -22.31 0.41
N SER A 484 -2.27 -23.38 -0.20
CA SER A 484 -1.70 -24.72 -0.07
C SER A 484 -1.41 -25.30 -1.44
N PHE A 485 -0.31 -26.03 -1.55
CA PHE A 485 0.12 -26.70 -2.78
C PHE A 485 0.47 -28.14 -2.45
N LYS A 486 -0.18 -29.09 -3.14
CA LYS A 486 0.26 -30.48 -3.16
C LYS A 486 1.21 -30.64 -4.33
N LEU A 487 2.45 -31.06 -4.08
CA LEU A 487 3.52 -31.11 -5.06
C LEU A 487 3.93 -32.57 -5.31
N ASP A 488 4.13 -32.94 -6.57
CA ASP A 488 4.83 -34.16 -6.94
C ASP A 488 6.34 -33.95 -6.79
N SER A 489 6.90 -34.44 -5.68
CA SER A 489 8.32 -34.31 -5.39
C SER A 489 9.22 -35.00 -6.41
N ALA A 490 8.74 -36.04 -7.10
CA ALA A 490 9.55 -36.74 -8.10
C ALA A 490 9.76 -35.87 -9.35
N ALA A 491 8.76 -35.07 -9.73
CA ALA A 491 8.72 -34.21 -10.90
C ALA A 491 9.49 -32.88 -10.73
N ILE A 492 9.84 -32.50 -9.49
CA ILE A 492 10.60 -31.27 -9.22
C ILE A 492 12.09 -31.53 -9.51
N ASP A 493 12.67 -30.82 -10.48
CA ASP A 493 14.09 -30.99 -10.77
C ASP A 493 14.96 -30.37 -9.67
N GLU A 494 16.18 -30.90 -9.54
CA GLU A 494 17.15 -30.51 -8.51
C GLU A 494 16.65 -30.66 -7.05
N LEU A 495 15.47 -31.26 -6.82
CA LEU A 495 15.00 -31.55 -5.47
C LEU A 495 15.96 -32.56 -4.79
N PRO A 496 16.53 -32.25 -3.60
CA PRO A 496 17.50 -33.10 -2.94
C PRO A 496 16.96 -34.50 -2.60
N LEU A 497 17.83 -35.51 -2.69
CA LEU A 497 17.49 -36.88 -2.32
C LEU A 497 17.43 -37.08 -0.80
N PRO A 498 16.59 -38.00 -0.30
CA PRO A 498 15.52 -38.71 -1.00
C PRO A 498 14.31 -37.80 -1.22
N ARG A 499 13.62 -38.03 -2.33
CA ARG A 499 12.39 -37.32 -2.66
C ARG A 499 11.21 -38.06 -2.02
N PRO A 500 10.35 -37.38 -1.24
CA PRO A 500 9.04 -37.92 -0.85
C PRO A 500 8.22 -38.31 -2.09
N MET A 501 7.10 -39.00 -1.90
CA MET A 501 6.12 -39.20 -2.98
C MET A 501 5.43 -37.87 -3.30
N VAL A 502 4.94 -37.19 -2.26
CA VAL A 502 4.35 -35.85 -2.39
C VAL A 502 4.69 -34.99 -1.18
N GLU A 503 4.58 -33.68 -1.39
CA GLU A 503 4.72 -32.66 -0.36
C GLU A 503 3.50 -31.75 -0.38
N ILE A 504 2.83 -31.59 0.76
CA ILE A 504 1.85 -30.52 0.92
C ILE A 504 2.56 -29.35 1.58
N PHE A 505 2.66 -28.22 0.89
CA PHE A 505 3.23 -26.98 1.40
C PHE A 505 2.11 -25.97 1.66
N VAL A 506 2.02 -25.43 2.88
CA VAL A 506 1.03 -24.44 3.30
C VAL A 506 1.75 -23.13 3.62
N HIS A 507 1.30 -22.04 3.02
CA HIS A 507 1.90 -20.73 3.12
C HIS A 507 0.88 -19.66 3.51
N SER A 508 1.26 -18.81 4.45
CA SER A 508 0.56 -17.58 4.81
C SER A 508 1.53 -16.53 5.32
N SER A 509 1.03 -15.33 5.64
CA SER A 509 1.83 -14.29 6.29
C SER A 509 2.27 -14.65 7.72
N ARG A 510 1.61 -15.63 8.36
CA ARG A 510 1.87 -16.06 9.75
C ARG A 510 2.66 -17.36 9.86
N VAL A 511 2.43 -18.31 8.95
CA VAL A 511 3.01 -19.66 8.99
C VAL A 511 3.56 -20.10 7.63
N GLU A 512 4.68 -20.81 7.67
CA GLU A 512 5.13 -21.71 6.62
C GLU A 512 5.14 -23.13 7.21
N GLY A 513 4.49 -24.07 6.54
CA GLY A 513 4.43 -25.44 7.00
C GLY A 513 4.39 -26.42 5.85
N LEU A 514 4.79 -27.66 6.14
CA LEU A 514 4.81 -28.72 5.15
C LEU A 514 4.52 -30.08 5.75
N HIS A 515 4.11 -31.01 4.88
CA HIS A 515 3.92 -32.41 5.20
C HIS A 515 4.44 -33.29 4.07
N LEU A 516 5.49 -34.06 4.36
CA LEU A 516 6.17 -34.98 3.45
C LEU A 516 5.58 -36.38 3.62
N ARG A 517 5.14 -37.03 2.54
CA ARG A 517 4.65 -38.42 2.57
C ARG A 517 5.50 -39.33 1.71
N GLY A 518 5.88 -40.50 2.25
CA GLY A 518 6.58 -41.55 1.50
C GLY A 518 5.66 -42.46 0.67
N GLY A 519 4.33 -42.30 0.75
CA GLY A 519 3.36 -43.12 0.02
C GLY A 519 1.91 -42.69 0.27
N LYS A 520 0.94 -43.31 -0.41
CA LYS A 520 -0.51 -43.00 -0.30
C LYS A 520 -1.06 -43.22 1.12
N ILE A 521 -0.64 -44.31 1.78
CA ILE A 521 -0.98 -44.59 3.17
C ILE A 521 0.25 -44.35 4.04
N ALA A 522 0.36 -43.15 4.60
CA ALA A 522 1.51 -42.74 5.40
C ALA A 522 1.10 -42.07 6.72
N ARG A 523 1.92 -42.20 7.77
CA ARG A 523 1.67 -41.57 9.08
C ARG A 523 2.93 -40.87 9.59
N GLY A 524 2.73 -39.68 10.16
CA GLY A 524 3.82 -38.84 10.63
C GLY A 524 3.43 -37.83 11.69
N GLY A 525 4.38 -37.50 12.58
CA GLY A 525 4.20 -36.41 13.53
C GLY A 525 4.38 -35.03 12.88
N ILE A 526 3.68 -34.02 13.41
CA ILE A 526 3.83 -32.60 13.02
C ILE A 526 4.70 -31.90 14.04
N ARG A 527 5.82 -31.33 13.62
CA ARG A 527 6.77 -30.64 14.50
C ARG A 527 6.64 -29.13 14.43
N TRP A 528 6.57 -28.47 15.58
CA TRP A 528 6.80 -27.03 15.64
C TRP A 528 8.30 -26.79 15.70
N SER A 529 8.86 -26.30 14.61
CA SER A 529 10.29 -26.06 14.45
C SER A 529 10.65 -24.60 14.77
N ASP A 530 11.83 -24.42 15.34
CA ASP A 530 12.53 -23.15 15.52
C ASP A 530 13.47 -22.83 14.34
N ARG A 531 13.64 -23.76 13.39
CA ARG A 531 14.55 -23.64 12.23
C ARG A 531 13.89 -22.97 11.03
N ARG A 532 13.65 -21.66 11.12
CA ARG A 532 12.97 -20.91 10.06
C ARG A 532 13.59 -21.05 8.67
N GLU A 533 14.91 -21.11 8.57
CA GLU A 533 15.62 -21.12 7.28
C GLU A 533 15.62 -22.48 6.59
N ASP A 534 15.56 -23.60 7.34
CA ASP A 534 15.73 -24.94 6.77
C ASP A 534 14.92 -26.04 7.45
N PHE A 535 13.74 -25.72 8.02
CA PHE A 535 12.89 -26.69 8.68
C PHE A 535 12.53 -27.88 7.77
N ARG A 536 12.41 -27.71 6.45
CA ARG A 536 12.21 -28.85 5.53
C ARG A 536 13.32 -29.89 5.64
N THR A 537 14.57 -29.47 5.78
CA THR A 537 15.71 -30.39 5.97
C THR A 537 15.57 -31.17 7.27
N GLU A 538 15.14 -30.51 8.36
CA GLU A 538 14.81 -31.18 9.62
C GLU A 538 13.68 -32.20 9.45
N ILE A 539 12.57 -31.79 8.83
CA ILE A 539 11.39 -32.65 8.63
C ILE A 539 11.73 -33.83 7.71
N LEU A 540 12.52 -33.61 6.67
CA LEU A 540 12.97 -34.66 5.76
C LEU A 540 13.84 -35.69 6.50
N GLY A 541 14.77 -35.25 7.35
CA GLY A 541 15.56 -36.15 8.20
C GLY A 541 14.68 -37.01 9.12
N LEU A 542 13.65 -36.41 9.71
CA LEU A 542 12.69 -37.11 10.56
C LEU A 542 11.77 -38.06 9.77
N MET A 543 11.36 -37.69 8.55
CA MET A 543 10.62 -38.57 7.66
C MET A 543 11.44 -39.81 7.29
N LYS A 544 12.73 -39.65 6.97
CA LYS A 544 13.63 -40.78 6.70
C LYS A 544 13.68 -41.76 7.87
N ALA A 545 13.86 -41.24 9.09
CA ALA A 545 13.84 -42.05 10.29
C ALA A 545 12.49 -42.77 10.47
N GLN A 546 11.38 -42.08 10.16
CA GLN A 546 10.03 -42.67 10.22
C GLN A 546 9.82 -43.76 9.16
N MET A 547 10.37 -43.61 7.95
CA MET A 547 10.31 -44.64 6.91
C MET A 547 11.06 -45.90 7.33
N THR A 548 12.26 -45.77 7.91
CA THR A 548 13.01 -46.91 8.46
C THR A 548 12.27 -47.56 9.63
N LYS A 549 11.68 -46.75 10.52
CA LYS A 549 10.87 -47.23 11.65
C LYS A 549 9.64 -48.01 11.18
N ASN A 550 9.01 -47.54 10.09
CA ASN A 550 7.81 -48.13 9.55
C ASN A 550 8.10 -49.26 8.54
N ALA A 551 9.36 -49.62 8.28
CA ALA A 551 9.70 -50.60 7.24
C ALA A 551 9.04 -51.99 7.46
N VAL A 552 8.66 -52.32 8.69
CA VAL A 552 8.01 -53.58 9.07
C VAL A 552 6.51 -53.45 9.37
N ILE A 553 5.90 -52.28 9.17
CA ILE A 553 4.47 -52.02 9.40
C ILE A 553 3.83 -51.27 8.23
N VAL A 554 2.55 -51.52 7.99
CA VAL A 554 1.69 -50.57 7.26
C VAL A 554 1.14 -49.61 8.31
N PRO A 555 1.24 -48.27 8.18
CA PRO A 555 1.56 -47.46 6.99
C PRO A 555 3.04 -47.03 6.84
N VAL A 556 3.44 -46.55 5.67
CA VAL A 556 4.80 -46.00 5.44
C VAL A 556 5.02 -44.68 6.19
N GLY A 557 6.25 -44.16 6.19
CA GLY A 557 6.61 -42.95 6.93
C GLY A 557 6.11 -41.66 6.28
N ALA A 558 5.54 -40.77 7.09
CA ALA A 558 5.35 -39.36 6.77
C ALA A 558 5.95 -38.49 7.89
N LYS A 559 6.10 -37.19 7.62
CA LYS A 559 6.42 -36.20 8.65
C LYS A 559 6.01 -34.82 8.19
N GLY A 560 5.49 -34.00 9.10
CA GLY A 560 5.26 -32.59 8.83
C GLY A 560 5.91 -31.69 9.87
N GLY A 561 5.86 -30.39 9.59
CA GLY A 561 6.25 -29.38 10.54
C GLY A 561 5.99 -27.98 10.02
N PHE A 562 6.11 -27.01 10.92
CA PHE A 562 5.86 -25.60 10.61
C PHE A 562 6.72 -24.68 11.46
N VAL A 563 6.83 -23.44 10.99
CA VAL A 563 7.54 -22.34 11.62
C VAL A 563 6.64 -21.11 11.71
N LEU A 564 6.79 -20.33 12.78
CA LEU A 564 6.10 -19.06 12.94
C LEU A 564 6.89 -17.94 12.26
N LYS A 565 6.22 -17.12 11.45
CA LYS A 565 6.84 -15.99 10.74
C LYS A 565 6.82 -14.71 11.54
N ARG A 566 5.81 -14.57 12.41
CA ARG A 566 5.55 -13.40 13.26
C ARG A 566 5.32 -13.83 14.71
N PRO A 567 6.32 -14.44 15.38
CA PRO A 567 6.18 -14.76 16.80
C PRO A 567 5.97 -13.46 17.60
N PRO A 568 5.17 -13.48 18.67
CA PRO A 568 5.01 -12.33 19.56
C PRO A 568 6.34 -11.96 20.25
N PRO A 569 6.44 -10.75 20.84
CA PRO A 569 7.63 -10.30 21.55
C PRO A 569 8.12 -11.29 22.62
N ALA A 570 9.44 -11.33 22.84
CA ALA A 570 10.05 -12.25 23.78
C ALA A 570 9.56 -12.02 25.22
N GLY A 571 9.19 -13.12 25.90
CA GLY A 571 8.76 -13.10 27.31
C GLY A 571 7.28 -13.48 27.51
N ASP A 572 6.45 -13.37 26.48
CA ASP A 572 5.04 -13.76 26.54
C ASP A 572 4.83 -15.20 26.05
N ARG A 573 4.92 -16.14 26.99
CA ARG A 573 4.79 -17.57 26.69
C ARG A 573 3.37 -17.96 26.29
N GLU A 574 2.37 -17.27 26.81
CA GLU A 574 0.96 -17.56 26.53
C GLU A 574 0.62 -17.10 25.11
N ALA A 575 0.95 -15.86 24.75
CA ALA A 575 0.77 -15.36 23.39
C ALA A 575 1.54 -16.21 22.35
N LEU A 576 2.75 -16.67 22.69
CA LEU A 576 3.52 -17.54 21.78
C LEU A 576 2.80 -18.88 21.55
N LEU A 577 2.23 -19.47 22.60
CA LEU A 577 1.48 -20.71 22.49
C LEU A 577 0.20 -20.51 21.67
N GLU A 578 -0.52 -19.41 21.89
CA GLU A 578 -1.71 -19.05 21.12
C GLU A 578 -1.40 -18.86 19.63
N GLU A 579 -0.32 -18.14 19.29
CA GLU A 579 0.14 -18.00 17.91
C GLU A 579 0.53 -19.35 17.30
N GLY A 580 1.21 -20.20 18.09
CA GLY A 580 1.55 -21.57 17.73
C GLY A 580 0.33 -22.41 17.38
N ILE A 581 -0.73 -22.33 18.21
CA ILE A 581 -2.00 -23.01 17.98
C ILE A 581 -2.68 -22.44 16.73
N ALA A 582 -2.75 -21.12 16.56
CA ALA A 582 -3.37 -20.50 15.39
C ALA A 582 -2.68 -20.92 14.07
N CYS A 583 -1.35 -20.93 14.05
CA CYS A 583 -0.56 -21.39 12.91
C CYS A 583 -0.70 -22.89 12.65
N TYR A 584 -0.79 -23.70 13.71
CA TYR A 584 -1.08 -25.13 13.59
C TYR A 584 -2.47 -25.38 12.98
N ARG A 585 -3.49 -24.61 13.38
CA ARG A 585 -4.82 -24.69 12.78
C ARG A 585 -4.78 -24.39 11.27
N ILE A 586 -4.08 -23.32 10.87
CA ILE A 586 -3.88 -22.98 9.45
C ILE A 586 -3.24 -24.15 8.68
N LEU A 587 -2.19 -24.77 9.23
CA LEU A 587 -1.55 -25.93 8.58
C LEU A 587 -2.53 -27.09 8.40
N MET A 588 -3.28 -27.46 9.43
CA MET A 588 -4.23 -28.58 9.36
C MET A 588 -5.34 -28.29 8.35
N SER A 589 -5.96 -27.11 8.42
CA SER A 589 -6.99 -26.66 7.48
C SER A 589 -6.46 -26.62 6.04
N GLY A 590 -5.25 -26.09 5.82
CA GLY A 590 -4.63 -26.05 4.50
C GLY A 590 -4.35 -27.42 3.88
N MET A 591 -3.99 -28.42 4.69
CA MET A 591 -3.84 -29.79 4.20
C MET A 591 -5.19 -30.44 3.90
N LEU A 592 -6.20 -30.26 4.77
CA LEU A 592 -7.54 -30.82 4.58
C LEU A 592 -8.28 -30.19 3.38
N ASP A 593 -8.06 -28.89 3.11
CA ASP A 593 -8.63 -28.16 1.97
C ASP A 593 -8.35 -28.82 0.61
N ILE A 594 -7.28 -29.61 0.48
CA ILE A 594 -6.85 -30.24 -0.77
C ILE A 594 -6.79 -31.77 -0.71
N THR A 595 -7.28 -32.36 0.38
CA THR A 595 -7.30 -33.81 0.61
C THR A 595 -8.70 -34.37 0.34
N ASP A 596 -8.82 -35.49 -0.39
CA ASP A 596 -10.11 -36.11 -0.63
C ASP A 596 -10.71 -36.60 0.71
N ASN A 597 -12.04 -36.68 0.82
CA ASN A 597 -12.72 -37.20 2.01
C ASN A 597 -13.51 -38.48 1.65
N LEU A 598 -13.88 -39.28 2.63
CA LEU A 598 -14.53 -40.58 2.42
C LEU A 598 -15.78 -40.75 3.28
N LYS A 599 -16.97 -40.70 2.70
CA LYS A 599 -18.19 -41.16 3.38
C LYS A 599 -18.44 -42.65 3.10
N PRO A 600 -19.32 -43.34 3.85
CA PRO A 600 -19.57 -44.76 3.66
C PRO A 600 -19.79 -45.14 2.18
N GLY A 601 -18.79 -45.81 1.58
CA GLY A 601 -18.80 -46.24 0.18
C GLY A 601 -18.69 -45.12 -0.88
N LYS A 602 -18.43 -43.86 -0.50
CA LYS A 602 -18.42 -42.72 -1.43
C LYS A 602 -17.24 -41.77 -1.16
N LEU A 603 -16.40 -41.60 -2.18
CA LEU A 603 -15.36 -40.59 -2.19
C LEU A 603 -15.97 -39.19 -2.41
N ILE A 604 -15.47 -38.21 -1.66
CA ILE A 604 -15.88 -36.81 -1.73
C ILE A 604 -14.65 -35.98 -2.07
N TYR A 605 -14.76 -35.19 -3.12
CA TYR A 605 -13.67 -34.34 -3.58
C TYR A 605 -13.71 -32.97 -2.91
N PRO A 606 -12.56 -32.31 -2.70
CA PRO A 606 -12.53 -30.94 -2.20
C PRO A 606 -13.25 -29.99 -3.16
N THR A 607 -14.01 -29.04 -2.62
CA THR A 607 -14.70 -28.00 -3.37
C THR A 607 -13.69 -27.06 -4.03
N ASP A 608 -13.96 -26.63 -5.26
CA ASP A 608 -13.14 -25.65 -6.01
C ASP A 608 -11.64 -26.02 -6.11
N VAL A 609 -11.36 -27.32 -6.26
CA VAL A 609 -9.99 -27.84 -6.47
C VAL A 609 -9.94 -28.69 -7.74
N VAL A 610 -9.10 -28.27 -8.69
CA VAL A 610 -8.72 -29.12 -9.82
C VAL A 610 -7.74 -30.19 -9.33
N ARG A 611 -8.06 -31.46 -9.62
CA ARG A 611 -7.29 -32.63 -9.20
C ARG A 611 -6.49 -33.15 -10.39
N ARG A 612 -5.16 -33.09 -10.29
CA ARG A 612 -4.22 -33.57 -11.34
C ARG A 612 -3.54 -34.89 -10.97
N ASP A 613 -4.05 -35.57 -9.95
CA ASP A 613 -3.56 -36.84 -9.42
C ASP A 613 -4.72 -37.79 -9.08
N ASP A 614 -4.38 -39.00 -8.64
CA ASP A 614 -5.36 -40.00 -8.23
C ASP A 614 -6.14 -39.61 -6.96
N ASP A 615 -7.16 -40.40 -6.65
CA ASP A 615 -7.84 -40.40 -5.36
C ASP A 615 -6.87 -40.54 -4.18
N ASP A 616 -7.00 -39.65 -3.20
CA ASP A 616 -6.13 -39.54 -2.03
C ASP A 616 -6.91 -39.12 -0.77
N PRO A 617 -7.74 -40.03 -0.22
CA PRO A 617 -8.54 -39.75 0.97
C PRO A 617 -7.81 -39.92 2.31
N TYR A 618 -6.55 -40.35 2.28
CA TYR A 618 -5.83 -40.76 3.50
C TYR A 618 -4.79 -39.72 3.92
N LEU A 619 -5.09 -39.01 5.02
CA LEU A 619 -4.18 -38.08 5.68
C LEU A 619 -4.23 -38.32 7.19
N VAL A 620 -3.11 -38.70 7.79
CA VAL A 620 -2.99 -38.95 9.23
C VAL A 620 -1.79 -38.21 9.79
N VAL A 621 -2.03 -37.49 10.88
CA VAL A 621 -1.02 -36.74 11.62
C VAL A 621 -0.80 -37.34 13.02
N ALA A 622 0.25 -36.89 13.70
CA ALA A 622 0.54 -37.27 15.08
C ALA A 622 1.23 -36.11 15.81
N ALA A 623 1.26 -36.19 17.13
CA ALA A 623 2.08 -35.29 17.94
C ALA A 623 3.59 -35.48 17.69
N ASP A 624 4.35 -34.39 17.76
CA ASP A 624 5.82 -34.36 17.82
C ASP A 624 6.30 -33.27 18.80
N LYS A 625 7.58 -32.90 18.75
CA LYS A 625 8.15 -31.81 19.54
C LYS A 625 7.38 -30.52 19.26
N GLY A 626 6.96 -29.87 20.35
CA GLY A 626 6.23 -28.59 20.32
C GLY A 626 4.73 -28.72 20.02
N THR A 627 4.21 -29.90 19.72
CA THR A 627 2.79 -30.14 19.39
C THR A 627 2.17 -31.27 20.22
N ALA A 628 2.82 -31.65 21.33
CA ALA A 628 2.45 -32.81 22.15
C ALA A 628 0.99 -32.81 22.61
N THR A 629 0.41 -31.63 22.85
CA THR A 629 -0.99 -31.45 23.29
C THR A 629 -1.93 -31.05 22.16
N PHE A 630 -1.47 -31.01 20.91
CA PHE A 630 -2.25 -30.45 19.79
C PHE A 630 -3.08 -31.50 19.04
N SER A 631 -2.96 -32.79 19.38
CA SER A 631 -3.72 -33.87 18.72
C SER A 631 -5.24 -33.65 18.80
N ASP A 632 -5.75 -33.21 19.96
CA ASP A 632 -7.17 -32.90 20.13
C ASP A 632 -7.62 -31.71 19.27
N ILE A 633 -6.73 -30.73 19.05
CA ILE A 633 -6.98 -29.59 18.16
C ILE A 633 -7.11 -30.09 16.71
N ALA A 634 -6.19 -30.95 16.26
CA ALA A 634 -6.25 -31.53 14.91
C ALA A 634 -7.49 -32.38 14.70
N ASN A 635 -7.88 -33.22 15.66
CA ASN A 635 -9.11 -34.01 15.59
C ASN A 635 -10.37 -33.12 15.62
N GLY A 636 -10.34 -32.02 16.35
CA GLY A 636 -11.40 -31.00 16.31
C GLY A 636 -11.58 -30.42 14.90
N ILE A 637 -10.48 -30.02 14.25
CA ILE A 637 -10.53 -29.49 12.88
C ILE A 637 -10.99 -30.57 11.90
N ALA A 638 -10.54 -31.82 12.05
CA ALA A 638 -11.01 -32.92 11.21
C ALA A 638 -12.54 -33.09 11.29
N ARG A 639 -13.14 -32.94 12.48
CA ARG A 639 -14.60 -32.94 12.65
C ARG A 639 -15.28 -31.74 12.01
N ASP A 640 -14.70 -30.54 12.12
CA ASP A 640 -15.23 -29.34 11.46
C ASP A 640 -15.31 -29.52 9.93
N TYR A 641 -14.37 -30.30 9.37
CA TYR A 641 -14.33 -30.68 7.95
C TYR A 641 -15.17 -31.93 7.61
N ASP A 642 -15.86 -32.54 8.58
CA ASP A 642 -16.56 -33.83 8.45
C ASP A 642 -15.64 -34.91 7.86
N PHE A 643 -14.35 -34.88 8.22
CA PHE A 643 -13.32 -35.77 7.70
C PHE A 643 -13.46 -37.17 8.30
N TRP A 644 -13.46 -38.18 7.45
CA TRP A 644 -13.88 -39.54 7.77
C TRP A 644 -13.10 -40.26 8.88
N LEU A 645 -11.86 -39.84 9.14
CA LEU A 645 -11.06 -40.39 10.22
C LEU A 645 -11.45 -39.86 11.60
N ASP A 646 -12.18 -38.75 11.69
CA ASP A 646 -12.62 -38.12 12.94
C ASP A 646 -11.50 -38.09 14.01
N ASP A 647 -11.62 -38.86 15.09
CA ASP A 647 -10.68 -38.93 16.20
C ASP A 647 -9.40 -39.72 15.90
N ALA A 648 -9.39 -40.47 14.80
CA ALA A 648 -8.24 -41.18 14.26
C ALA A 648 -7.39 -40.33 13.29
N PHE A 649 -7.80 -39.09 12.97
CA PHE A 649 -7.01 -38.19 12.12
C PHE A 649 -5.64 -37.87 12.74
N ALA A 650 -5.63 -37.56 14.04
CA ALA A 650 -4.44 -37.27 14.82
C ALA A 650 -4.27 -38.28 15.96
N SER A 651 -3.19 -39.06 15.91
CA SER A 651 -2.91 -40.02 16.98
C SER A 651 -2.31 -39.36 18.22
N GLY A 652 -2.72 -39.80 19.41
CA GLY A 652 -2.19 -39.32 20.70
C GLY A 652 -2.96 -38.14 21.29
N GLY A 653 -4.27 -38.04 21.01
CA GLY A 653 -5.19 -37.15 21.72
C GLY A 653 -5.70 -37.74 23.03
N SER A 654 -6.68 -37.07 23.62
CA SER A 654 -7.40 -37.48 24.84
C SER A 654 -8.18 -38.78 24.68
N VAL A 655 -8.50 -39.15 23.44
CA VAL A 655 -9.17 -40.40 23.07
C VAL A 655 -8.14 -41.39 22.52
N GLY A 656 -8.00 -42.56 23.16
CA GLY A 656 -7.06 -43.62 22.77
C GLY A 656 -5.98 -43.94 23.82
N TYR A 657 -4.92 -44.64 23.40
CA TYR A 657 -3.81 -45.02 24.28
C TYR A 657 -2.78 -43.91 24.41
N ASP A 658 -2.61 -43.37 25.62
CA ASP A 658 -1.50 -42.45 25.93
C ASP A 658 -0.17 -43.23 25.92
N HIS A 659 0.54 -43.10 24.80
CA HIS A 659 1.83 -43.76 24.57
C HIS A 659 2.90 -43.42 25.62
N LYS A 660 2.82 -42.22 26.23
CA LYS A 660 3.78 -41.76 27.23
C LYS A 660 3.41 -42.30 28.60
N LYS A 661 2.15 -42.18 29.01
CA LYS A 661 1.64 -42.72 30.29
C LYS A 661 1.77 -44.24 30.37
N MET A 662 1.59 -44.94 29.25
CA MET A 662 1.69 -46.39 29.20
C MET A 662 3.13 -46.91 28.99
N GLY A 663 4.10 -46.03 28.73
CA GLY A 663 5.50 -46.41 28.52
C GLY A 663 5.73 -47.31 27.29
N ILE A 664 4.86 -47.24 26.27
CA ILE A 664 4.84 -48.21 25.15
C ILE A 664 6.21 -48.29 24.46
N THR A 665 6.82 -47.13 24.18
CA THR A 665 8.13 -47.06 23.51
C THR A 665 9.25 -47.62 24.38
N ALA A 666 9.30 -47.21 25.65
CA ALA A 666 10.37 -47.61 26.57
C ALA A 666 10.31 -49.12 26.88
N ARG A 667 9.09 -49.64 27.12
CA ARG A 667 8.86 -51.07 27.34
C ARG A 667 9.13 -51.90 26.09
N GLY A 668 8.70 -51.44 24.92
CA GLY A 668 9.00 -52.11 23.65
C GLY A 668 10.51 -52.15 23.38
N ALA A 669 11.24 -51.05 23.60
CA ALA A 669 12.69 -51.04 23.51
C ALA A 669 13.34 -52.00 24.52
N TRP A 670 12.80 -52.07 25.74
CA TRP A 670 13.30 -52.99 26.77
C TRP A 670 13.13 -54.47 26.41
N GLU A 671 12.03 -54.85 25.76
CA GLU A 671 11.87 -56.21 25.23
C GLU A 671 12.98 -56.57 24.23
N SER A 672 13.35 -55.63 23.36
CA SER A 672 14.48 -55.80 22.43
C SER A 672 15.81 -55.94 23.19
N VAL A 673 16.04 -55.15 24.23
CA VAL A 673 17.24 -55.25 25.09
C VAL A 673 17.29 -56.62 25.78
N LYS A 674 16.20 -57.07 26.41
CA LYS A 674 16.12 -58.40 27.02
C LYS A 674 16.41 -59.50 26.02
N ARG A 675 15.86 -59.41 24.80
CA ARG A 675 16.12 -60.38 23.74
C ARG A 675 17.61 -60.40 23.35
N HIS A 676 18.21 -59.24 23.13
CA HIS A 676 19.62 -59.15 22.74
C HIS A 676 20.55 -59.74 23.81
N PHE A 677 20.33 -59.40 25.08
CA PHE A 677 21.12 -59.97 26.18
C PHE A 677 20.93 -61.48 26.33
N ARG A 678 19.71 -61.99 26.11
CA ARG A 678 19.45 -63.44 26.08
C ARG A 678 20.18 -64.14 24.94
N GLU A 679 20.29 -63.52 23.75
CA GLU A 679 21.03 -64.07 22.61
C GLU A 679 22.54 -64.20 22.89
N ILE A 680 23.09 -63.39 23.79
CA ILE A 680 24.49 -63.50 24.27
C ILE A 680 24.62 -64.23 25.62
N GLY A 681 23.56 -64.90 26.09
CA GLY A 681 23.58 -65.74 27.27
C GLY A 681 23.54 -65.01 28.62
N VAL A 682 23.08 -63.76 28.65
CA VAL A 682 23.00 -62.93 29.87
C VAL A 682 21.54 -62.63 30.22
N ASP A 683 21.12 -62.93 31.45
CA ASP A 683 19.80 -62.50 31.97
C ASP A 683 19.93 -61.22 32.81
N ILE A 684 19.61 -60.09 32.20
CA ILE A 684 19.62 -58.75 32.82
C ILE A 684 18.52 -58.54 33.88
N GLN A 685 17.66 -59.53 34.10
CA GLN A 685 16.69 -59.53 35.20
C GLN A 685 17.23 -60.16 36.48
N THR A 686 18.37 -60.85 36.40
CA THR A 686 19.01 -61.52 37.56
C THR A 686 20.48 -61.15 37.75
N THR A 687 21.10 -60.51 36.76
CA THR A 687 22.54 -60.22 36.73
C THR A 687 22.79 -58.72 36.60
N ASP A 688 23.71 -58.20 37.41
CA ASP A 688 24.14 -56.79 37.36
C ASP A 688 24.82 -56.43 36.03
N PHE A 689 24.46 -55.28 35.47
CA PHE A 689 25.05 -54.78 34.22
C PHE A 689 25.10 -53.26 34.20
N THR A 690 26.05 -52.72 33.42
CA THR A 690 26.27 -51.27 33.31
C THR A 690 25.39 -50.66 32.21
N CYS A 691 24.97 -49.42 32.41
CA CYS A 691 24.12 -48.69 31.47
C CYS A 691 24.53 -47.21 31.42
N VAL A 692 24.37 -46.60 30.25
CA VAL A 692 24.41 -45.14 30.08
C VAL A 692 23.07 -44.69 29.49
N GLY A 693 22.41 -43.74 30.16
CA GLY A 693 21.08 -43.25 29.80
C GLY A 693 21.10 -42.01 28.92
N VAL A 694 20.03 -41.79 28.16
CA VAL A 694 19.78 -40.55 27.41
C VAL A 694 18.42 -40.00 27.84
N GLY A 695 18.41 -38.78 28.37
CA GLY A 695 17.23 -38.12 28.93
C GLY A 695 17.25 -38.02 30.46
N ASP A 696 16.07 -37.76 31.04
CA ASP A 696 15.83 -37.65 32.48
C ASP A 696 15.13 -38.89 33.03
N MET A 697 15.02 -38.98 34.36
CA MET A 697 14.24 -40.03 35.06
C MET A 697 12.72 -39.91 34.90
N SER A 698 12.21 -39.09 33.96
CA SER A 698 10.78 -39.01 33.65
C SER A 698 10.25 -40.20 32.82
N GLY A 699 11.13 -41.09 32.34
CA GLY A 699 10.78 -42.34 31.67
C GLY A 699 10.95 -43.56 32.56
N ASP A 700 10.16 -44.62 32.32
CA ASP A 700 10.15 -45.85 33.13
C ASP A 700 11.27 -46.84 32.75
N GLY A 701 11.99 -46.63 31.65
CA GLY A 701 12.97 -47.57 31.11
C GLY A 701 14.08 -47.97 32.10
N MET A 702 14.57 -47.02 32.90
CA MET A 702 15.61 -47.28 33.91
C MET A 702 15.06 -47.94 35.19
N LEU A 703 13.77 -48.27 35.24
CA LEU A 703 13.13 -49.01 36.33
C LEU A 703 12.78 -50.46 35.93
N LEU A 704 13.02 -50.85 34.68
CA LEU A 704 12.65 -52.17 34.15
C LEU A 704 13.63 -53.29 34.55
N SER A 705 14.69 -52.99 35.30
CA SER A 705 15.50 -53.96 36.05
C SER A 705 16.12 -53.32 37.28
N LYS A 706 16.13 -54.08 38.39
CA LYS A 706 16.80 -53.69 39.64
C LYS A 706 18.33 -53.86 39.58
N HIS A 707 18.83 -54.51 38.54
CA HIS A 707 20.24 -54.86 38.35
C HIS A 707 21.03 -53.86 37.49
N ILE A 708 20.39 -52.75 37.10
CA ILE A 708 21.06 -51.69 36.33
C ILE A 708 22.02 -50.91 37.23
N LYS A 709 23.28 -50.86 36.79
CA LYS A 709 24.33 -49.94 37.26
C LYS A 709 24.44 -48.76 36.28
N LEU A 710 23.73 -47.67 36.59
CA LEU A 710 23.69 -46.48 35.71
C LEU A 710 24.98 -45.66 35.88
N LEU A 711 25.94 -45.85 34.97
CA LEU A 711 27.25 -45.19 35.05
C LEU A 711 27.21 -43.72 34.64
N GLY A 712 26.25 -43.36 33.78
CA GLY A 712 26.09 -42.00 33.34
C GLY A 712 24.75 -41.78 32.64
N ALA A 713 24.32 -40.53 32.56
CA ALA A 713 23.18 -40.12 31.77
C ALA A 713 23.33 -38.66 31.34
N PHE A 714 22.69 -38.25 30.25
CA PHE A 714 22.66 -36.84 29.86
C PHE A 714 21.31 -36.41 29.32
N ASN A 715 20.90 -35.18 29.61
CA ASN A 715 19.73 -34.56 29.02
C ASN A 715 20.11 -33.20 28.38
N HIS A 716 19.13 -32.32 28.18
CA HIS A 716 19.34 -30.98 27.63
C HIS A 716 19.95 -30.00 28.65
N LEU A 717 20.00 -30.35 29.94
CA LEU A 717 20.43 -29.49 31.05
C LEU A 717 21.68 -29.99 31.78
N HIS A 718 21.84 -31.30 31.93
CA HIS A 718 22.75 -31.95 32.87
C HIS A 718 23.45 -33.16 32.25
N ILE A 719 24.61 -33.49 32.81
CA ILE A 719 25.36 -34.72 32.62
C ILE A 719 25.51 -35.35 34.01
N PHE A 720 24.93 -36.53 34.21
CA PHE A 720 25.05 -37.38 35.39
C PHE A 720 26.18 -38.39 35.18
N VAL A 721 27.03 -38.58 36.19
CA VAL A 721 28.12 -39.57 36.20
C VAL A 721 28.17 -40.25 37.56
N ASP A 722 28.18 -41.58 37.58
CA ASP A 722 28.39 -42.41 38.78
C ASP A 722 29.35 -43.57 38.45
N PRO A 723 30.62 -43.53 38.87
CA PRO A 723 31.61 -44.53 38.47
C PRO A 723 31.34 -45.96 38.96
N ASP A 724 30.63 -46.13 40.09
CA ASP A 724 30.38 -47.44 40.70
C ASP A 724 29.06 -47.46 41.49
N PRO A 725 27.90 -47.42 40.81
CA PRO A 725 26.60 -47.33 41.45
C PRO A 725 26.21 -48.66 42.12
N ASP A 726 25.68 -48.58 43.34
CA ASP A 726 25.01 -49.69 44.02
C ASP A 726 23.61 -49.90 43.41
N PRO A 727 23.34 -51.00 42.69
CA PRO A 727 22.12 -51.16 41.91
C PRO A 727 20.85 -51.17 42.79
N ALA A 728 20.94 -51.73 44.01
CA ALA A 728 19.80 -51.80 44.93
C ALA A 728 19.45 -50.42 45.50
N LYS A 729 20.46 -49.65 45.95
CA LYS A 729 20.24 -48.29 46.49
C LYS A 729 19.83 -47.31 45.41
N THR A 730 20.52 -47.32 44.28
CA THR A 730 20.24 -46.39 43.17
C THR A 730 18.94 -46.72 42.45
N PHE A 731 18.43 -47.95 42.51
CA PHE A 731 17.08 -48.27 42.00
C PHE A 731 15.99 -47.52 42.77
N LEU A 732 16.06 -47.48 44.10
CA LEU A 732 15.11 -46.76 44.93
C LEU A 732 15.13 -45.25 44.63
N GLU A 733 16.33 -44.69 44.45
CA GLU A 733 16.49 -43.28 44.11
C GLU A 733 15.96 -42.94 42.71
N ARG A 734 16.26 -43.79 41.72
CA ARG A 734 15.69 -43.67 40.37
C ARG A 734 14.16 -43.72 40.41
N LYS A 735 13.58 -44.62 41.20
CA LYS A 735 12.13 -44.72 41.36
C LYS A 735 11.56 -43.45 42.01
N ARG A 736 12.20 -42.94 43.06
CA ARG A 736 11.79 -41.67 43.71
C ARG A 736 11.79 -40.51 42.73
N LEU A 737 12.81 -40.41 41.87
CA LEU A 737 12.88 -39.37 40.84
C LEU A 737 11.78 -39.54 39.79
N PHE A 738 11.51 -40.76 39.33
CA PHE A 738 10.42 -41.02 38.38
C PHE A 738 9.04 -40.64 38.94
N ASP A 739 8.78 -40.96 40.21
CA ASP A 739 7.52 -40.65 40.87
C ASP A 739 7.39 -39.15 41.22
N MET A 740 8.48 -38.38 41.15
CA MET A 740 8.51 -36.94 41.47
C MET A 740 8.08 -36.09 40.27
N PRO A 741 7.01 -35.27 40.41
CA PRO A 741 6.58 -34.38 39.33
C PRO A 741 7.69 -33.39 38.92
N ARG A 742 7.98 -33.31 37.61
CA ARG A 742 9.00 -32.41 37.02
C ARG A 742 10.43 -32.64 37.55
N SER A 743 10.78 -33.88 37.91
CA SER A 743 12.13 -34.25 38.34
C SER A 743 13.22 -33.91 37.32
N SER A 744 14.41 -33.58 37.82
CA SER A 744 15.64 -33.35 37.08
C SER A 744 16.79 -34.17 37.68
N TRP A 745 17.87 -34.37 36.93
CA TRP A 745 19.11 -34.97 37.48
C TRP A 745 19.64 -34.23 38.70
N SER A 746 19.43 -32.90 38.79
CA SER A 746 19.77 -32.09 39.96
C SER A 746 19.06 -32.51 41.26
N ASP A 747 17.91 -33.18 41.16
CA ASP A 747 17.16 -33.68 42.31
C ASP A 747 17.70 -35.01 42.85
N TYR A 748 18.63 -35.66 42.14
CA TYR A 748 19.24 -36.92 42.54
C TYR A 748 20.07 -36.72 43.81
N ASN A 749 19.90 -37.60 44.79
CA ASN A 749 20.61 -37.55 46.05
C ASN A 749 22.12 -37.76 45.84
N ALA A 750 22.89 -36.67 45.87
CA ALA A 750 24.33 -36.67 45.65
C ALA A 750 25.12 -37.58 46.62
N LYS A 751 24.55 -37.92 47.80
CA LYS A 751 25.19 -38.85 48.75
C LYS A 751 25.21 -40.30 48.25
N LEU A 752 24.37 -40.63 47.26
CA LEU A 752 24.31 -41.97 46.66
C LEU A 752 25.23 -42.12 45.45
N ILE A 753 25.87 -41.04 45.00
CA ILE A 753 26.80 -41.06 43.87
C ILE A 753 28.18 -41.49 44.37
N SER A 754 28.81 -42.44 43.70
CA SER A 754 30.13 -42.93 44.10
C SER A 754 31.24 -41.89 43.88
N LYS A 755 32.36 -42.07 44.59
CA LYS A 755 33.49 -41.14 44.55
C LYS A 755 33.99 -40.94 43.12
N GLY A 756 34.13 -39.69 42.70
CA GLY A 756 34.51 -39.32 41.33
C GLY A 756 33.33 -39.10 40.38
N GLY A 757 32.10 -39.35 40.84
CA GLY A 757 30.87 -38.99 40.14
C GLY A 757 30.33 -37.62 40.52
N GLY A 758 29.30 -37.19 39.80
CA GLY A 758 28.63 -35.92 40.02
C GLY A 758 27.55 -35.63 38.98
N ILE A 759 26.85 -34.53 39.19
CA ILE A 759 25.90 -33.96 38.23
C ILE A 759 26.45 -32.62 37.80
N PHE A 760 26.64 -32.47 36.50
CA PHE A 760 27.25 -31.30 35.89
C PHE A 760 26.23 -30.61 35.00
N GLU A 761 26.14 -29.29 35.07
CA GLU A 761 25.34 -28.55 34.08
C GLU A 761 25.98 -28.67 32.70
N ARG A 762 25.19 -29.00 31.69
CA ARG A 762 25.64 -29.12 30.29
C ARG A 762 26.13 -27.79 29.72
N LYS A 763 25.67 -26.67 30.28
CA LYS A 763 26.12 -25.32 29.94
C LYS A 763 27.35 -24.88 30.72
N ALA A 764 27.77 -25.61 31.75
CA ALA A 764 28.99 -25.31 32.46
C ALA A 764 30.16 -25.48 31.48
N LYS A 765 30.69 -24.34 31.02
CA LYS A 765 31.98 -24.32 30.34
C LYS A 765 33.03 -24.48 31.43
N THR A 766 33.90 -25.48 31.26
CA THR A 766 35.14 -25.61 32.04
C THR A 766 35.94 -24.34 32.00
#